data_AF-A0A5Q4YZE1-F1
#
_entry.id   AF-A0A5Q4YZE1-F1
#
_cell.length_a   1.000
_cell.length_b   1.000
_cell.length_c   1.000
_cell.angle_alpha   90.00
_cell.angle_beta   90.00
_cell.angle_gamma   90.00
#
_symmetry.space_group_name_H-M   'P 1'
#
loop_
_entity.id
_entity.type
_entity.pdbx_description
1 polymer ?
#
loop_
_entity_poly.entity_id
_entity_poly.type
_entity_poly.pdbx_seq_one_letter_code
_entity_poly.pdbx_strand_id
1 'polypeptide(L)'
;MYVRTLKQSQVKNISKFMSLKNDSIIRTESMLEFDMCFHLEYSPDVVSFESQPQGFHYEYQGKRLPYTPDFLITHSSGQQQLLEVKPLSKTQCPDFQSKFIQKQQAAQKLNLSLILITEKQIRTGHLLNNFKLLHRYAGLHSISATQKSIINLIQTVNKIQINQIAHRLNISNGEVLAGVLSWLSKGTLQTVYTNEMINGNSIVSLGLSMDIEFPFTDEFQKILTTQSYPAEITNDKKTEVLTPSLDSYDDAIKAEVLRRISFLRWIKPRLKGGWTEKNLTPLLNDAEIDLKVSAPKWRTLAEWHKNYHKSGEKVSSLIPKHSHKGNKNMNTDSDFLITKAINEKYLTLNRCSISQTFKYYCDLVIIENRSIPTKKIKLVSQRTFYNRINALPKYDVALKRYGKRYADINYRTVDKMITATRPLERVEIDHTPLDLILLDDTLEIPLGRPYLTILIDSYSKCIVGYNLSFRPPSFESIRHAFCNACLDKSLITQQYPHLQHDWPVAGKIENLVVDNGAEFWSNSLEDSLLPFATNILYNKVGEPWMKPLVEKFFDLLNKGLVHSLPGTTRSRIEQLKGYNPKKDAAITFSLFLELFHTWIIDIYHMTSDTRETAVPYFKWQEGVTALPPLTYTDEEAQQLRIELGILNTRTVRLGGIFLHGLRYESEELSEYRKIWGAIDKNNLTLKTKTDPSDISHIFVYLTNESRYIKVPCITDISYTSGLTLFQHQTAQKLQRTKTRLQIDHEKLADSRMYVENRIAEEVEKIKSNKKRTAKTTHASKIARHQDIGSHTQKSIQVPNEQSEIKKLNKNEHDVLNGWDEQHDDLEGF
;
A
#
# COMPACT_ATOMS: atom_id res chain seq x y z
N MET A 1 -26.88 -19.46 -9.21
CA MET A 1 -26.01 -18.37 -8.76
C MET A 1 -24.75 -18.97 -8.13
N TYR A 2 -23.68 -18.21 -7.92
CA TYR A 2 -22.42 -18.70 -7.31
C TYR A 2 -21.74 -17.60 -6.49
N VAL A 3 -20.94 -17.97 -5.47
CA VAL A 3 -20.14 -17.01 -4.67
C VAL A 3 -18.70 -17.05 -5.17
N ARG A 4 -18.16 -15.89 -5.55
CA ARG A 4 -16.77 -15.76 -6.01
C ARG A 4 -15.86 -15.55 -4.81
N THR A 5 -14.92 -16.45 -4.56
CA THR A 5 -13.87 -16.22 -3.55
C THR A 5 -12.79 -15.32 -4.14
N LEU A 6 -12.64 -14.12 -3.61
CA LEU A 6 -11.56 -13.21 -4.02
C LEU A 6 -10.21 -13.75 -3.53
N LYS A 7 -9.24 -13.79 -4.45
CA LYS A 7 -7.83 -14.06 -4.15
C LYS A 7 -7.02 -12.81 -4.53
N GLN A 8 -5.87 -12.62 -3.89
CA GLN A 8 -4.92 -11.57 -4.26
C GLN A 8 -4.71 -11.57 -5.78
N SER A 9 -4.83 -10.39 -6.40
CA SER A 9 -4.65 -10.22 -7.84
C SER A 9 -3.36 -9.44 -8.09
N GLN A 10 -2.51 -9.97 -8.97
CA GLN A 10 -1.32 -9.22 -9.43
C GLN A 10 -1.66 -8.10 -10.42
N VAL A 11 -2.92 -7.99 -10.87
CA VAL A 11 -3.32 -7.13 -11.99
C VAL A 11 -4.27 -6.00 -11.56
N LYS A 12 -5.09 -6.20 -10.51
CA LYS A 12 -6.13 -5.25 -10.09
C LYS A 12 -5.71 -4.45 -8.85
N ASN A 13 -6.11 -3.17 -8.79
CA ASN A 13 -5.93 -2.32 -7.62
C ASN A 13 -6.97 -2.74 -6.58
N ILE A 14 -6.56 -3.48 -5.56
CA ILE A 14 -7.47 -3.80 -4.47
C ILE A 14 -7.53 -2.61 -3.52
N SER A 15 -8.73 -2.20 -3.13
CA SER A 15 -8.94 -1.21 -2.08
C SER A 15 -9.98 -1.74 -1.11
N LYS A 16 -9.87 -1.31 0.15
CA LYS A 16 -10.78 -1.67 1.23
C LYS A 16 -11.38 -0.39 1.77
N PHE A 17 -12.66 -0.20 1.49
CA PHE A 17 -13.45 0.91 1.97
C PHE A 17 -14.11 0.52 3.29
N MET A 18 -13.93 1.34 4.33
CA MET A 18 -14.50 1.13 5.66
C MET A 18 -15.90 1.72 5.71
N SER A 19 -16.93 0.92 5.41
CA SER A 19 -18.31 1.40 5.41
C SER A 19 -18.89 1.36 6.81
N LEU A 20 -19.24 2.53 7.34
CA LEU A 20 -19.97 2.64 8.59
C LEU A 20 -21.45 2.34 8.38
N LYS A 21 -21.99 2.67 7.19
CA LYS A 21 -23.36 2.32 6.79
C LYS A 21 -23.62 0.81 6.86
N ASN A 22 -22.68 0.02 6.38
CA ASN A 22 -22.81 -1.43 6.38
C ASN A 22 -22.19 -2.12 7.60
N ASP A 23 -21.52 -1.37 8.49
CA ASP A 23 -20.68 -1.92 9.56
C ASP A 23 -19.72 -3.03 9.07
N SER A 24 -19.11 -2.80 7.90
CA SER A 24 -18.26 -3.80 7.26
C SER A 24 -17.30 -3.21 6.22
N ILE A 25 -16.35 -4.05 5.80
CA ILE A 25 -15.29 -3.68 4.88
C ILE A 25 -15.71 -4.05 3.45
N ILE A 26 -15.79 -3.04 2.59
CA ILE A 26 -16.17 -3.19 1.18
C ILE A 26 -14.91 -3.28 0.33
N ARG A 27 -14.76 -4.38 -0.42
CA ARG A 27 -13.56 -4.65 -1.22
C ARG A 27 -13.80 -4.29 -2.68
N THR A 28 -13.01 -3.37 -3.21
CA THR A 28 -13.11 -2.93 -4.60
C THR A 28 -11.87 -3.32 -5.40
N GLU A 29 -12.03 -3.56 -6.70
CA GLU A 29 -10.96 -3.97 -7.62
C GLU A 29 -10.48 -2.81 -8.53
N SER A 30 -11.05 -1.61 -8.36
CA SER A 30 -10.60 -0.39 -9.03
C SER A 30 -10.80 0.88 -8.20
N MET A 31 -10.05 1.94 -8.52
CA MET A 31 -10.22 3.26 -7.89
C MET A 31 -11.58 3.90 -8.22
N LEU A 32 -12.19 3.52 -9.35
CA LEU A 32 -13.50 4.06 -9.73
C LEU A 32 -14.62 3.41 -8.90
N GLU A 33 -14.52 2.10 -8.65
CA GLU A 33 -15.37 1.41 -7.68
C GLU A 33 -15.16 1.98 -6.27
N PHE A 34 -13.92 2.24 -5.86
CA PHE A 34 -13.62 2.87 -4.57
C PHE A 34 -14.26 4.26 -4.44
N ASP A 35 -14.19 5.10 -5.48
CA ASP A 35 -14.89 6.38 -5.51
C ASP A 35 -16.43 6.20 -5.47
N MET A 36 -16.97 5.15 -6.08
CA MET A 36 -18.40 4.82 -6.01
C MET A 36 -18.86 4.51 -4.59
N CYS A 37 -18.02 3.87 -3.76
CA CYS A 37 -18.36 3.59 -2.36
C CYS A 37 -18.71 4.86 -1.56
N PHE A 38 -18.06 6.00 -1.82
CA PHE A 38 -18.44 7.27 -1.15
C PHE A 38 -19.86 7.72 -1.51
N HIS A 39 -20.29 7.53 -2.76
CA HIS A 39 -21.67 7.83 -3.15
C HIS A 39 -22.66 6.89 -2.47
N LEU A 40 -22.35 5.60 -2.39
CA LEU A 40 -23.21 4.60 -1.73
C LEU A 40 -23.29 4.84 -0.21
N GLU A 41 -22.17 5.20 0.41
CA GLU A 41 -22.07 5.47 1.85
C GLU A 41 -22.93 6.66 2.29
N TYR A 42 -22.96 7.74 1.51
CA TYR A 42 -23.63 8.99 1.90
C TYR A 42 -24.94 9.27 1.17
N SER A 43 -25.38 8.40 0.24
CA SER A 43 -26.70 8.48 -0.38
C SER A 43 -27.80 8.10 0.62
N PRO A 44 -28.77 8.97 0.92
CA PRO A 44 -29.87 8.68 1.86
C PRO A 44 -30.75 7.50 1.40
N ASP A 45 -30.98 7.38 0.09
CA ASP A 45 -31.80 6.30 -0.47
C ASP A 45 -31.14 4.91 -0.40
N VAL A 46 -29.81 4.83 -0.23
CA VAL A 46 -29.11 3.53 -0.13
C VAL A 46 -29.06 3.12 1.34
N VAL A 47 -29.67 1.98 1.69
CA VAL A 47 -29.64 1.43 3.05
C VAL A 47 -28.42 0.55 3.26
N SER A 48 -28.05 -0.25 2.26
CA SER A 48 -26.87 -1.12 2.30
C SER A 48 -26.35 -1.40 0.89
N PHE A 49 -25.07 -1.75 0.79
CA PHE A 49 -24.45 -2.09 -0.49
C PHE A 49 -23.33 -3.12 -0.37
N GLU A 50 -23.35 -4.20 -1.15
CA GLU A 50 -22.27 -5.18 -1.16
C GLU A 50 -21.44 -5.09 -2.45
N SER A 51 -20.12 -5.21 -2.33
CA SER A 51 -19.21 -5.33 -3.47
C SER A 51 -19.12 -6.77 -3.94
N GLN A 52 -19.08 -6.99 -5.25
CA GLN A 52 -18.96 -8.31 -5.89
C GLN A 52 -20.02 -9.31 -5.34
N PRO A 53 -21.32 -8.99 -5.47
CA PRO A 53 -22.43 -9.79 -4.97
C PRO A 53 -22.48 -11.20 -5.57
N GLN A 54 -23.46 -12.00 -5.15
CA GLN A 54 -23.67 -13.33 -5.71
C GLN A 54 -23.80 -13.28 -7.24
N GLY A 55 -22.91 -14.01 -7.94
CA GLY A 55 -22.84 -14.02 -9.39
C GLY A 55 -23.93 -14.88 -10.04
N PHE A 56 -24.25 -14.55 -11.29
CA PHE A 56 -25.19 -15.29 -12.13
C PHE A 56 -24.57 -15.64 -13.49
N HIS A 57 -25.30 -16.40 -14.30
CA HIS A 57 -24.84 -16.80 -15.62
C HIS A 57 -25.67 -16.11 -16.69
N TYR A 58 -25.04 -15.75 -17.80
CA TYR A 58 -25.70 -15.24 -19.00
C TYR A 58 -25.29 -16.07 -20.22
N GLU A 59 -26.10 -16.01 -21.27
CA GLU A 59 -25.80 -16.71 -22.52
C GLU A 59 -25.23 -15.72 -23.53
N TYR A 60 -24.15 -16.11 -24.21
CA TYR A 60 -23.56 -15.33 -25.29
C TYR A 60 -22.94 -16.27 -26.32
N GLN A 61 -23.35 -16.15 -27.59
CA GLN A 61 -22.87 -16.98 -28.69
C GLN A 61 -22.94 -18.49 -28.39
N GLY A 62 -24.06 -18.95 -27.82
CA GLY A 62 -24.29 -20.36 -27.46
C GLY A 62 -23.48 -20.87 -26.27
N LYS A 63 -22.74 -20.00 -25.56
CA LYS A 63 -21.98 -20.35 -24.35
C LYS A 63 -22.62 -19.75 -23.11
N ARG A 64 -22.69 -20.55 -22.05
CA ARG A 64 -23.09 -20.09 -20.71
C ARG A 64 -21.88 -19.53 -19.98
N LEU A 65 -21.88 -18.23 -19.70
CA LEU A 65 -20.75 -17.50 -19.12
C LEU A 65 -21.09 -17.00 -17.70
N PRO A 66 -20.16 -17.09 -16.74
CA PRO A 66 -20.35 -16.52 -15.41
C PRO A 66 -20.18 -15.00 -15.44
N TYR A 67 -20.94 -14.29 -14.60
CA TYR A 67 -20.85 -12.85 -14.41
C TYR A 67 -21.11 -12.50 -12.94
N THR A 68 -20.34 -11.54 -12.43
CA THR A 68 -20.50 -10.94 -11.11
C THR A 68 -20.51 -9.43 -11.33
N PRO A 69 -21.60 -8.74 -11.00
CA PRO A 69 -21.68 -7.28 -10.99
C PRO A 69 -20.66 -6.68 -10.01
N ASP A 70 -20.39 -5.38 -10.13
CA ASP A 70 -19.45 -4.71 -9.23
C ASP A 70 -20.08 -4.42 -7.86
N PHE A 71 -21.37 -4.03 -7.83
CA PHE A 71 -22.13 -3.84 -6.60
C PHE A 71 -23.57 -4.36 -6.68
N LEU A 72 -24.13 -4.70 -5.51
CA LEU A 72 -25.57 -4.81 -5.26
C LEU A 72 -25.93 -3.77 -4.21
N ILE A 73 -26.95 -2.95 -4.49
CA ILE A 73 -27.46 -1.94 -3.55
C ILE A 73 -28.89 -2.30 -3.15
N THR A 74 -29.24 -1.99 -1.89
CA THR A 74 -30.60 -2.08 -1.37
C THR A 74 -31.09 -0.67 -1.07
N HIS A 75 -32.18 -0.27 -1.75
CA HIS A 75 -32.80 1.03 -1.58
C HIS A 75 -33.66 1.09 -0.32
N SER A 76 -34.01 2.30 0.11
CA SER A 76 -34.94 2.57 1.23
C SER A 76 -36.31 1.92 1.04
N SER A 77 -36.74 1.74 -0.22
CA SER A 77 -37.96 1.02 -0.61
C SER A 77 -37.88 -0.51 -0.44
N GLY A 78 -36.70 -1.05 -0.12
CA GLY A 78 -36.41 -2.49 -0.11
C GLY A 78 -36.07 -3.07 -1.50
N GLN A 79 -36.16 -2.26 -2.56
CA GLN A 79 -35.78 -2.69 -3.91
C GLN A 79 -34.27 -2.92 -4.00
N GLN A 80 -33.88 -3.97 -4.74
CA GLN A 80 -32.49 -4.28 -5.03
C GLN A 80 -32.10 -3.91 -6.46
N GLN A 81 -30.89 -3.36 -6.62
CA GLN A 81 -30.34 -2.96 -7.91
C GLN A 81 -28.86 -3.34 -8.03
N LEU A 82 -28.47 -3.82 -9.20
CA LEU A 82 -27.09 -4.19 -9.53
C LEU A 82 -26.40 -3.06 -10.28
N LEU A 83 -25.15 -2.80 -9.94
CA LEU A 83 -24.32 -1.77 -10.57
C LEU A 83 -23.09 -2.41 -11.23
N GLU A 84 -22.81 -2.01 -12.47
CA GLU A 84 -21.52 -2.22 -13.13
C GLU A 84 -20.81 -0.87 -13.24
N VAL A 85 -19.60 -0.78 -12.67
CA VAL A 85 -18.79 0.43 -12.68
C VAL A 85 -17.60 0.22 -13.63
N LYS A 86 -17.54 1.02 -14.71
CA LYS A 86 -16.46 0.89 -15.69
C LYS A 86 -16.01 2.25 -16.24
N PRO A 87 -14.71 2.42 -16.51
CA PRO A 87 -14.22 3.59 -17.25
C PRO A 87 -14.91 3.69 -18.61
N LEU A 88 -15.30 4.91 -19.01
CA LEU A 88 -16.00 5.16 -20.28
C LEU A 88 -15.24 4.61 -21.49
N SER A 89 -13.91 4.71 -21.50
CA SER A 89 -13.08 4.18 -22.58
C SER A 89 -13.23 2.67 -22.78
N LYS A 90 -13.62 1.92 -21.74
CA LYS A 90 -13.85 0.48 -21.82
C LYS A 90 -15.26 0.12 -22.29
N THR A 91 -16.22 1.02 -22.14
CA THR A 91 -17.63 0.77 -22.49
C THR A 91 -17.91 0.95 -23.99
N GLN A 92 -17.01 1.61 -24.71
CA GLN A 92 -17.09 1.84 -26.17
C GLN A 92 -16.73 0.61 -27.01
N CYS A 93 -16.18 -0.45 -26.40
CA CYS A 93 -15.82 -1.67 -27.10
C CYS A 93 -17.07 -2.43 -27.58
N PRO A 94 -17.20 -2.79 -28.88
CA PRO A 94 -18.36 -3.52 -29.39
C PRO A 94 -18.63 -4.84 -28.66
N ASP A 95 -17.56 -5.59 -28.34
CA ASP A 95 -17.68 -6.85 -27.59
C ASP A 95 -18.20 -6.64 -26.16
N PHE A 96 -17.82 -5.54 -25.52
CA PHE A 96 -18.37 -5.18 -24.20
C PHE A 96 -19.87 -4.90 -24.31
N GLN A 97 -20.28 -4.08 -25.28
CA GLN A 97 -21.68 -3.68 -25.47
C GLN A 97 -22.58 -4.88 -25.75
N SER A 98 -22.19 -5.75 -26.69
CA SER A 98 -22.97 -6.95 -27.02
C SER A 98 -23.12 -7.89 -25.83
N LYS A 99 -22.08 -8.06 -25.01
CA LYS A 99 -22.15 -8.87 -23.77
C LYS A 99 -22.97 -8.20 -22.69
N PHE A 100 -22.90 -6.87 -22.55
CA PHE A 100 -23.60 -6.14 -21.49
C PHE A 100 -25.11 -6.21 -21.64
N ILE A 101 -25.64 -6.16 -22.87
CA ILE A 101 -27.07 -6.41 -23.16
C ILE A 101 -27.51 -7.77 -22.61
N GLN A 102 -26.74 -8.82 -22.87
CA GLN A 102 -27.08 -10.17 -22.40
C GLN A 102 -27.02 -10.27 -20.87
N LYS A 103 -26.11 -9.55 -20.22
CA LYS A 103 -26.05 -9.45 -18.76
C LYS A 103 -27.27 -8.74 -18.18
N GLN A 104 -27.72 -7.64 -18.79
CA GLN A 104 -28.94 -6.93 -18.36
C GLN A 104 -30.17 -7.82 -18.49
N GLN A 105 -30.32 -8.53 -19.61
CA GLN A 105 -31.42 -9.49 -19.82
C GLN A 105 -31.39 -10.64 -18.79
N ALA A 106 -30.20 -11.16 -18.48
CA ALA A 106 -30.05 -12.19 -17.46
C ALA A 106 -30.36 -11.68 -16.04
N ALA A 107 -30.01 -10.43 -15.72
CA ALA A 107 -30.38 -9.79 -14.44
C ALA A 107 -31.89 -9.58 -14.33
N GLN A 108 -32.56 -9.15 -15.41
CA GLN A 108 -34.01 -8.97 -15.44
C GLN A 108 -34.77 -10.28 -15.17
N LYS A 109 -34.26 -11.43 -15.67
CA LYS A 109 -34.82 -12.76 -15.35
C LYS A 109 -34.74 -13.11 -13.86
N LEU A 110 -33.89 -12.44 -13.09
CA LEU A 110 -33.77 -12.56 -11.64
C LEU A 110 -34.54 -11.46 -10.88
N ASN A 111 -35.39 -10.69 -11.57
CA ASN A 111 -36.09 -9.52 -11.04
C ASN A 111 -35.16 -8.42 -10.50
N LEU A 112 -33.95 -8.32 -11.05
CA LEU A 112 -32.97 -7.28 -10.70
C LEU A 112 -32.73 -6.36 -11.89
N SER A 113 -32.61 -5.06 -11.62
CA SER A 113 -32.13 -4.09 -12.62
C SER A 113 -30.60 -4.02 -12.58
N LEU A 114 -29.94 -4.01 -13.75
CA LEU A 114 -28.49 -3.85 -13.87
C LEU A 114 -28.19 -2.58 -14.67
N ILE A 115 -27.50 -1.62 -14.05
CA ILE A 115 -27.16 -0.33 -14.69
C ILE A 115 -25.65 -0.15 -14.83
N LEU A 116 -25.23 0.54 -15.88
CA LEU A 116 -23.84 0.91 -16.13
C LEU A 116 -23.56 2.34 -15.65
N ILE A 117 -22.52 2.49 -14.83
CA ILE A 117 -22.08 3.79 -14.31
C ILE A 117 -20.60 3.99 -14.67
N THR A 118 -20.26 5.18 -15.18
CA THR A 118 -18.89 5.58 -15.52
C THR A 118 -18.42 6.79 -14.71
N GLU A 119 -17.15 7.18 -14.88
CA GLU A 119 -16.57 8.37 -14.28
C GLU A 119 -17.32 9.67 -14.64
N LYS A 120 -18.12 9.69 -15.71
CA LYS A 120 -18.97 10.83 -16.10
C LYS A 120 -20.15 11.09 -15.16
N GLN A 121 -20.53 10.13 -14.32
CA GLN A 121 -21.47 10.36 -13.22
C GLN A 121 -20.76 10.37 -11.87
N ILE A 122 -19.75 9.50 -11.66
CA ILE A 122 -19.09 9.34 -10.36
C ILE A 122 -18.21 10.54 -10.00
N ARG A 123 -17.47 11.09 -10.98
CA ARG A 123 -16.46 12.14 -10.77
C ARG A 123 -16.91 13.48 -11.34
N THR A 124 -18.18 13.83 -11.12
CA THR A 124 -18.82 15.02 -11.69
C THR A 124 -19.19 16.02 -10.60
N GLY A 125 -18.91 17.30 -10.86
CA GLY A 125 -19.17 18.37 -9.91
C GLY A 125 -18.34 18.24 -8.62
N HIS A 126 -18.97 18.59 -7.49
CA HIS A 126 -18.32 18.65 -6.17
C HIS A 126 -18.73 17.53 -5.21
N LEU A 127 -19.74 16.73 -5.59
CA LEU A 127 -20.41 15.77 -4.72
C LEU A 127 -19.45 14.72 -4.13
N LEU A 128 -18.64 14.07 -4.97
CA LEU A 128 -17.67 13.05 -4.52
C LEU A 128 -16.67 13.63 -3.51
N ASN A 129 -16.16 14.84 -3.76
CA ASN A 129 -15.20 15.48 -2.87
C ASN A 129 -15.85 15.88 -1.54
N ASN A 130 -17.10 16.33 -1.56
CA ASN A 130 -17.87 16.58 -0.34
C ASN A 130 -18.10 15.29 0.46
N PHE A 131 -18.42 14.16 -0.18
CA PHE A 131 -18.53 12.88 0.50
C PHE A 131 -17.20 12.38 1.08
N LYS A 132 -16.08 12.62 0.40
CA LYS A 132 -14.74 12.37 0.96
C LYS A 132 -14.49 13.21 2.22
N LEU A 133 -14.91 14.48 2.22
CA LEU A 133 -14.84 15.34 3.42
C LEU A 133 -15.73 14.80 4.55
N LEU A 134 -16.96 14.36 4.29
CA LEU A 134 -17.79 13.74 5.33
C LEU A 134 -17.12 12.50 5.92
N HIS A 135 -16.54 11.66 5.07
CA HIS A 135 -15.85 10.44 5.49
C HIS A 135 -14.61 10.71 6.34
N ARG A 136 -13.86 11.77 6.02
CA ARG A 136 -12.74 12.25 6.85
C ARG A 136 -13.17 12.46 8.30
N TYR A 137 -14.33 13.07 8.51
CA TYR A 137 -14.84 13.39 9.85
C TYR A 137 -15.79 12.35 10.44
N ALA A 138 -15.99 11.22 9.76
CA ALA A 138 -16.79 10.10 10.25
C ALA A 138 -16.00 9.19 11.22
N GLY A 139 -16.66 8.19 11.80
CA GLY A 139 -16.04 7.18 12.69
C GLY A 139 -15.97 7.60 14.15
N LEU A 140 -15.23 6.83 14.95
CA LEU A 140 -15.15 6.95 16.40
C LEU A 140 -14.36 8.19 16.82
N HIS A 141 -15.08 9.22 17.27
CA HIS A 141 -14.57 10.41 17.93
C HIS A 141 -15.66 11.02 18.84
N SER A 142 -15.25 11.51 20.00
CA SER A 142 -16.12 12.20 20.95
C SER A 142 -16.47 13.59 20.44
N ILE A 143 -17.51 14.17 21.05
CA ILE A 143 -17.94 15.52 20.72
C ILE A 143 -17.13 16.51 21.54
N SER A 144 -16.27 17.28 20.88
CA SER A 144 -15.45 18.31 21.51
C SER A 144 -16.30 19.46 22.06
N ALA A 145 -15.75 20.23 23.02
CA ALA A 145 -16.43 21.43 23.54
C ALA A 145 -16.78 22.41 22.41
N THR A 146 -15.88 22.60 21.44
CA THR A 146 -16.10 23.40 20.24
C THR A 146 -17.28 22.87 19.41
N GLN A 147 -17.35 21.56 19.17
CA GLN A 147 -18.46 20.95 18.44
C GLN A 147 -19.80 21.12 19.18
N LYS A 148 -19.82 21.03 20.52
CA LYS A 148 -21.02 21.31 21.33
C LYS A 148 -21.48 22.77 21.18
N SER A 149 -20.55 23.72 21.23
CA SER A 149 -20.86 25.14 21.04
C SER A 149 -21.43 25.43 19.64
N ILE A 150 -20.87 24.78 18.60
CA ILE A 150 -21.36 24.89 17.21
C ILE A 150 -22.80 24.40 17.11
N ILE A 151 -23.11 23.20 17.61
CA ILE A 151 -24.47 22.66 17.47
C ILE A 151 -25.49 23.46 18.28
N ASN A 152 -25.14 23.92 19.49
CA ASN A 152 -26.03 24.75 20.32
C ASN A 152 -26.36 26.09 19.63
N LEU A 153 -25.40 26.70 18.93
CA LEU A 153 -25.64 27.91 18.15
C LEU A 153 -26.57 27.63 16.95
N ILE A 154 -26.36 26.52 16.24
CA ILE A 154 -27.22 26.17 15.11
C ILE A 154 -28.64 25.85 15.59
N GLN A 155 -28.79 25.20 16.75
CA GLN A 155 -30.09 24.94 17.38
C GLN A 155 -30.87 26.22 17.70
N THR A 156 -30.18 27.28 18.12
CA THR A 156 -30.83 28.57 18.43
C THR A 156 -31.15 29.40 17.20
N VAL A 157 -30.33 29.33 16.16
CA VAL A 157 -30.47 30.16 14.94
C VAL A 157 -31.22 29.43 13.81
N ASN A 158 -31.40 28.11 13.92
CA ASN A 158 -31.98 27.18 12.97
C ASN A 158 -31.20 27.02 11.65
N LYS A 159 -30.88 28.12 10.96
CA LYS A 159 -30.15 28.12 9.68
C LYS A 159 -29.11 29.23 9.66
N ILE A 160 -27.83 28.88 9.43
CA ILE A 160 -26.71 29.81 9.52
C ILE A 160 -25.61 29.46 8.52
N GLN A 161 -24.89 30.47 8.03
CA GLN A 161 -23.71 30.28 7.18
C GLN A 161 -22.48 29.93 8.04
N ILE A 162 -21.63 29.00 7.56
CA ILE A 162 -20.49 28.48 8.35
C ILE A 162 -19.55 29.62 8.83
N ASN A 163 -19.20 30.59 7.98
CA ASN A 163 -18.35 31.73 8.38
C ASN A 163 -18.99 32.60 9.48
N GLN A 164 -20.32 32.68 9.54
CA GLN A 164 -21.01 33.44 10.60
C GLN A 164 -20.88 32.75 11.97
N ILE A 165 -20.77 31.41 11.99
CA ILE A 165 -20.51 30.65 13.22
C ILE A 165 -19.12 31.03 13.78
N ALA A 166 -18.10 31.08 12.92
CA ALA A 166 -16.74 31.46 13.30
C ALA A 166 -16.68 32.83 13.97
N HIS A 167 -17.35 33.84 13.38
CA HIS A 167 -17.44 35.17 13.97
C HIS A 167 -18.18 35.20 15.32
N ARG A 168 -19.28 34.44 15.47
CA ARG A 168 -20.09 34.45 16.69
C ARG A 168 -19.44 33.72 17.86
N LEU A 169 -18.70 32.65 17.58
CA LEU A 169 -18.03 31.84 18.61
C LEU A 169 -16.58 32.28 18.84
N ASN A 170 -16.04 33.17 18.01
CA ASN A 170 -14.62 33.58 18.01
C ASN A 170 -13.67 32.38 17.88
N ILE A 171 -13.95 31.52 16.89
CA ILE A 171 -13.21 30.29 16.59
C ILE A 171 -12.72 30.37 15.14
N SER A 172 -11.60 29.72 14.79
CA SER A 172 -11.08 29.77 13.42
C SER A 172 -12.04 29.12 12.41
N ASN A 173 -12.03 29.60 11.16
CA ASN A 173 -12.87 29.04 10.10
C ASN A 173 -12.61 27.54 9.87
N GLY A 174 -11.35 27.10 9.96
CA GLY A 174 -10.98 25.70 9.81
C GLY A 174 -11.58 24.81 10.91
N GLU A 175 -11.48 25.22 12.17
CA GLU A 175 -12.06 24.48 13.30
C GLU A 175 -13.59 24.42 13.23
N VAL A 176 -14.24 25.52 12.84
CA VAL A 176 -15.69 25.53 12.64
C VAL A 176 -16.08 24.61 11.49
N LEU A 177 -15.37 24.65 10.36
CA LEU A 177 -15.63 23.78 9.22
C LEU A 177 -15.47 22.30 9.59
N ALA A 178 -14.39 21.94 10.28
CA ALA A 178 -14.17 20.60 10.80
C ALA A 178 -15.30 20.16 11.75
N GLY A 179 -15.68 21.01 12.70
CA GLY A 179 -16.77 20.73 13.63
C GLY A 179 -18.12 20.54 12.94
N VAL A 180 -18.43 21.38 11.95
CA VAL A 180 -19.63 21.25 11.11
C VAL A 180 -19.62 19.95 10.31
N LEU A 181 -18.48 19.60 9.67
CA LEU A 181 -18.34 18.36 8.91
C LEU A 181 -18.53 17.12 9.78
N SER A 182 -18.03 17.12 11.03
CA SER A 182 -18.30 16.04 12.00
C SER A 182 -19.80 15.86 12.24
N TRP A 183 -20.55 16.94 12.41
CA TRP A 183 -22.01 16.87 12.62
C TRP A 183 -22.79 16.50 11.35
N LEU A 184 -22.34 16.96 10.19
CA LEU A 184 -22.88 16.54 8.89
C LEU A 184 -22.67 15.04 8.69
N SER A 185 -21.48 14.51 9.00
CA SER A 185 -21.20 13.07 8.88
C SER A 185 -22.03 12.20 9.83
N LYS A 186 -22.49 12.76 10.96
CA LYS A 186 -23.39 12.12 11.93
C LYS A 186 -24.87 12.27 11.55
N GLY A 187 -25.18 12.98 10.47
CA GLY A 187 -26.57 13.27 10.04
C GLY A 187 -27.34 14.23 10.95
N THR A 188 -26.68 14.85 11.94
CA THR A 188 -27.31 15.81 12.86
C THR A 188 -27.56 17.16 12.19
N LEU A 189 -26.64 17.55 11.31
CA LEU A 189 -26.76 18.73 10.45
C LEU A 189 -27.02 18.32 9.01
N GLN A 190 -27.49 19.27 8.21
CA GLN A 190 -27.65 19.12 6.78
C GLN A 190 -27.17 20.37 6.01
N THR A 191 -26.73 20.15 4.76
CA THR A 191 -26.35 21.21 3.80
C THR A 191 -26.51 20.73 2.36
N VAL A 192 -26.41 21.64 1.39
CA VAL A 192 -26.47 21.29 -0.04
C VAL A 192 -25.10 20.74 -0.49
N TYR A 193 -25.06 19.48 -0.93
CA TYR A 193 -23.81 18.80 -1.32
C TYR A 193 -23.45 18.92 -2.81
N THR A 194 -24.39 19.32 -3.66
CA THR A 194 -24.28 19.17 -5.13
C THR A 194 -23.68 20.38 -5.83
N ASN A 195 -23.95 21.59 -5.34
CA ASN A 195 -23.72 22.82 -6.11
C ASN A 195 -22.26 23.29 -6.02
N GLU A 196 -21.67 23.22 -4.82
CA GLU A 196 -20.32 23.71 -4.53
C GLU A 196 -19.61 22.80 -3.51
N MET A 197 -18.29 22.94 -3.40
CA MET A 197 -17.54 22.35 -2.28
C MET A 197 -18.04 22.93 -0.96
N ILE A 198 -18.22 22.10 0.07
CA ILE A 198 -18.55 22.58 1.42
C ILE A 198 -17.43 23.50 1.90
N ASN A 199 -17.77 24.74 2.20
CA ASN A 199 -16.85 25.79 2.59
C ASN A 199 -17.53 26.80 3.52
N GLY A 200 -16.82 27.87 3.89
CA GLY A 200 -17.34 28.91 4.79
C GLY A 200 -18.66 29.58 4.35
N ASN A 201 -19.00 29.53 3.06
CA ASN A 201 -20.25 30.08 2.51
C ASN A 201 -21.40 29.10 2.49
N SER A 202 -21.16 27.83 2.78
CA SER A 202 -22.22 26.84 2.89
C SER A 202 -23.16 27.20 4.04
N ILE A 203 -24.46 27.00 3.81
CA ILE A 203 -25.49 27.21 4.82
C ILE A 203 -25.84 25.86 5.43
N VAL A 204 -25.86 25.81 6.77
CA VAL A 204 -26.17 24.62 7.55
C VAL A 204 -27.40 24.83 8.40
N SER A 205 -28.15 23.75 8.61
CA SER A 205 -29.29 23.70 9.53
C SER A 205 -29.37 22.35 10.24
N LEU A 206 -30.21 22.26 11.27
CA LEU A 206 -30.60 20.96 11.83
C LEU A 206 -31.27 20.09 10.76
N GLY A 207 -30.99 18.79 10.79
CA GLY A 207 -31.52 17.83 9.82
C GLY A 207 -32.84 17.19 10.23
N LEU A 208 -33.81 17.22 9.31
CA LEU A 208 -34.79 16.16 9.09
C LEU A 208 -34.55 15.70 7.64
N SER A 209 -34.36 14.39 7.45
CA SER A 209 -33.93 13.68 6.22
C SER A 209 -34.01 14.47 4.90
N MET A 210 -32.87 14.59 4.20
CA MET A 210 -32.88 15.01 2.80
C MET A 210 -33.31 13.84 1.91
N ASP A 211 -34.35 14.06 1.11
CA ASP A 211 -34.71 13.21 -0.03
C ASP A 211 -33.73 13.49 -1.19
N ILE A 212 -32.51 12.96 -1.08
CA ILE A 212 -31.62 12.83 -2.24
C ILE A 212 -31.86 11.44 -2.81
N GLU A 213 -32.68 11.36 -3.86
CA GLU A 213 -32.80 10.14 -4.67
C GLU A 213 -31.41 9.73 -5.20
N PHE A 214 -31.20 8.42 -5.32
CA PHE A 214 -29.96 7.88 -5.88
C PHE A 214 -29.70 8.48 -7.28
N PRO A 215 -28.65 9.29 -7.47
CA PRO A 215 -28.58 10.22 -8.60
C PRO A 215 -28.10 9.57 -9.92
N PHE A 216 -27.90 8.25 -9.93
CA PHE A 216 -27.28 7.55 -11.04
C PHE A 216 -28.31 6.92 -11.97
N THR A 217 -28.04 7.04 -13.27
CA THR A 217 -28.88 6.47 -14.34
C THR A 217 -28.05 5.56 -15.23
N ASP A 218 -28.70 4.60 -15.90
CA ASP A 218 -28.01 3.66 -16.80
C ASP A 218 -27.40 4.37 -18.02
N GLU A 219 -26.07 4.57 -18.02
CA GLU A 219 -25.37 5.19 -19.16
C GLU A 219 -25.37 4.31 -20.40
N PHE A 220 -25.66 3.02 -20.26
CA PHE A 220 -25.74 2.13 -21.39
C PHE A 220 -26.87 2.50 -22.35
N GLN A 221 -28.00 3.01 -21.84
CA GLN A 221 -29.12 3.47 -22.68
C GLN A 221 -28.71 4.65 -23.58
N LYS A 222 -27.87 5.56 -23.07
CA LYS A 222 -27.32 6.69 -23.84
C LYS A 222 -26.37 6.21 -24.94
N ILE A 223 -25.57 5.18 -24.65
CA ILE A 223 -24.67 4.56 -25.64
C ILE A 223 -25.47 3.96 -26.80
N LEU A 224 -26.58 3.26 -26.52
CA LEU A 224 -27.46 2.67 -27.54
C LEU A 224 -28.16 3.73 -28.40
N THR A 225 -28.56 4.86 -27.82
CA THR A 225 -29.22 5.97 -28.56
C THR A 225 -28.25 6.79 -29.42
N THR A 226 -26.96 6.83 -29.06
CA THR A 226 -25.95 7.59 -29.84
C THR A 226 -25.53 6.85 -31.12
N GLN A 227 -25.80 5.54 -31.24
CA GLN A 227 -25.46 4.72 -32.42
C GLN A 227 -26.43 4.87 -33.61
N SER A 228 -27.56 5.59 -33.45
CA SER A 228 -28.53 5.82 -34.53
C SER A 228 -28.22 7.03 -35.42
N TYR A 229 -27.13 7.75 -35.14
CA TYR A 229 -26.52 8.73 -36.05
C TYR A 229 -25.09 8.26 -36.36
N PRO A 230 -24.62 8.29 -37.63
CA PRO A 230 -23.23 7.98 -37.92
C PRO A 230 -22.36 9.07 -37.31
N ALA A 231 -21.85 8.81 -36.11
CA ALA A 231 -20.82 9.62 -35.50
C ALA A 231 -19.57 9.49 -36.37
N GLU A 232 -19.21 10.58 -37.05
CA GLU A 232 -17.83 10.81 -37.45
C GLU A 232 -16.96 10.55 -36.23
N ILE A 233 -16.09 9.53 -36.31
CA ILE A 233 -15.07 9.25 -35.32
C ILE A 233 -14.07 10.41 -35.40
N THR A 234 -14.34 11.51 -34.71
CA THR A 234 -13.33 12.52 -34.42
C THR A 234 -12.45 11.95 -33.33
N ASN A 235 -11.34 11.33 -33.74
CA ASN A 235 -10.20 11.08 -32.87
C ASN A 235 -9.83 12.39 -32.18
N ASP A 236 -10.20 12.49 -30.91
CA ASP A 236 -10.08 13.72 -30.15
C ASP A 236 -8.62 13.97 -29.80
N LYS A 237 -8.20 15.21 -30.07
CA LYS A 237 -6.83 15.73 -30.15
C LYS A 237 -6.03 15.25 -31.36
N LYS A 238 -6.41 15.72 -32.56
CA LYS A 238 -5.36 16.10 -33.52
C LYS A 238 -4.49 17.14 -32.82
N THR A 239 -3.30 16.73 -32.37
CA THR A 239 -2.27 17.68 -31.91
C THR A 239 -2.17 18.77 -32.95
N GLU A 240 -2.35 20.02 -32.54
CA GLU A 240 -2.17 21.15 -33.45
C GLU A 240 -0.71 21.11 -33.93
N VAL A 241 -0.50 20.71 -35.18
CA VAL A 241 0.84 20.61 -35.76
C VAL A 241 1.26 22.02 -36.12
N LEU A 242 1.86 22.72 -35.15
CA LEU A 242 2.44 24.03 -35.36
C LEU A 242 3.75 23.90 -36.14
N THR A 243 4.01 24.85 -37.05
CA THR A 243 5.27 24.87 -37.80
C THR A 243 6.41 25.23 -36.87
N PRO A 244 7.58 24.53 -36.94
CA PRO A 244 8.74 24.86 -36.13
C PRO A 244 9.15 26.33 -36.27
N SER A 245 9.51 26.94 -35.16
CA SER A 245 10.03 28.31 -35.09
C SER A 245 11.45 28.39 -35.70
N LEU A 246 11.89 29.58 -36.12
CA LEU A 246 13.21 29.76 -36.75
C LEU A 246 14.37 29.43 -35.80
N ASP A 247 14.18 29.62 -34.50
CA ASP A 247 15.14 29.24 -33.45
C ASP A 247 15.40 27.72 -33.38
N SER A 248 14.47 26.91 -33.89
CA SER A 248 14.50 25.44 -33.87
C SER A 248 15.44 24.84 -34.94
N TYR A 249 16.03 25.66 -35.81
CA TYR A 249 16.98 25.22 -36.85
C TYR A 249 18.42 25.50 -36.44
N ASP A 250 19.40 24.88 -37.12
CA ASP A 250 20.81 25.15 -36.87
C ASP A 250 21.19 26.60 -37.24
N ASP A 251 22.22 27.16 -36.58
CA ASP A 251 22.62 28.57 -36.78
C ASP A 251 23.03 28.89 -38.22
N ALA A 252 23.57 27.91 -38.95
CA ALA A 252 23.85 28.05 -40.39
C ALA A 252 22.57 28.24 -41.21
N ILE A 253 21.49 27.54 -40.85
CA ILE A 253 20.18 27.68 -41.51
C ILE A 253 19.56 29.03 -41.12
N LYS A 254 19.67 29.46 -39.86
CA LYS A 254 19.21 30.78 -39.41
C LYS A 254 19.91 31.90 -40.17
N ALA A 255 21.24 31.84 -40.25
CA ALA A 255 22.05 32.83 -40.97
C ALA A 255 21.65 32.92 -42.45
N GLU A 256 21.42 31.77 -43.11
CA GLU A 256 20.97 31.74 -44.50
C GLU A 256 19.53 32.28 -44.67
N VAL A 257 18.61 32.02 -43.74
CA VAL A 257 17.25 32.60 -43.77
C VAL A 257 17.29 34.12 -43.54
N LEU A 258 18.12 34.58 -42.60
CA LEU A 258 18.35 36.01 -42.35
C LEU A 258 19.01 36.69 -43.56
N ARG A 259 19.91 36.01 -44.26
CA ARG A 259 20.46 36.48 -45.54
C ARG A 259 19.36 36.60 -46.59
N ARG A 260 18.52 35.57 -46.75
CA ARG A 260 17.42 35.59 -47.73
C ARG A 260 16.44 36.73 -47.49
N ILE A 261 16.06 36.96 -46.23
CA ILE A 261 15.10 38.00 -45.89
C ILE A 261 15.71 39.41 -45.97
N SER A 262 17.00 39.58 -45.68
CA SER A 262 17.68 40.88 -45.79
C SER A 262 17.70 41.36 -47.24
N PHE A 263 18.02 40.49 -48.20
CA PHE A 263 17.94 40.81 -49.64
C PHE A 263 16.51 41.16 -50.08
N LEU A 264 15.50 40.42 -49.64
CA LEU A 264 14.10 40.72 -49.98
C LEU A 264 13.65 42.06 -49.40
N ARG A 265 14.01 42.37 -48.15
CA ARG A 265 13.68 43.65 -47.48
C ARG A 265 14.43 44.84 -48.09
N TRP A 266 15.67 44.65 -48.53
CA TRP A 266 16.46 45.72 -49.13
C TRP A 266 15.96 46.05 -50.55
N ILE A 267 15.64 45.04 -51.36
CA ILE A 267 15.28 45.20 -52.78
C ILE A 267 13.81 45.61 -52.98
N LYS A 268 12.86 45.06 -52.20
CA LYS A 268 11.41 45.33 -52.36
C LYS A 268 11.05 46.83 -52.43
N PRO A 269 11.55 47.73 -51.57
CA PRO A 269 11.21 49.16 -51.64
C PRO A 269 11.95 49.93 -52.75
N ARG A 270 13.03 49.37 -53.31
CA ARG A 270 13.89 50.04 -54.31
C ARG A 270 13.59 49.59 -55.75
N LEU A 271 12.84 48.51 -55.92
CA LEU A 271 12.48 47.97 -57.22
C LEU A 271 11.39 48.79 -57.90
N LYS A 272 11.71 49.39 -59.05
CA LYS A 272 10.73 50.03 -59.95
C LYS A 272 10.47 49.11 -61.16
N GLY A 273 9.33 48.41 -61.15
CA GLY A 273 8.91 47.46 -62.19
C GLY A 273 8.84 46.01 -61.69
N GLY A 274 8.81 45.05 -62.62
CA GLY A 274 8.71 43.62 -62.29
C GLY A 274 10.02 43.01 -61.79
N TRP A 275 9.94 41.82 -61.17
CA TRP A 275 11.07 40.99 -60.72
C TRP A 275 11.80 40.31 -61.90
N THR A 276 12.36 41.13 -62.80
CA THR A 276 13.05 40.71 -64.02
C THR A 276 14.56 40.92 -63.91
N GLU A 277 15.34 40.21 -64.73
CA GLU A 277 16.80 40.31 -64.77
C GLU A 277 17.29 41.76 -64.90
N LYS A 278 16.73 42.51 -65.86
CA LYS A 278 17.10 43.91 -66.14
C LYS A 278 16.94 44.82 -64.92
N ASN A 279 15.94 44.57 -64.09
CA ASN A 279 15.60 45.42 -62.94
C ASN A 279 16.32 44.97 -61.65
N LEU A 280 16.55 43.66 -61.48
CA LEU A 280 17.14 43.10 -60.25
C LEU A 280 18.67 43.09 -60.26
N THR A 281 19.31 42.96 -61.42
CA THR A 281 20.77 42.88 -61.54
C THR A 281 21.50 44.13 -61.00
N PRO A 282 21.11 45.37 -61.36
CA PRO A 282 21.75 46.55 -60.78
C PRO A 282 21.52 46.65 -59.26
N LEU A 283 20.30 46.36 -58.79
CA LEU A 283 19.95 46.41 -57.37
C LEU A 283 20.64 45.32 -56.53
N LEU A 284 20.96 44.16 -57.12
CA LEU A 284 21.68 43.08 -56.43
C LEU A 284 23.14 43.46 -56.17
N ASN A 285 23.78 44.15 -57.11
CA ASN A 285 25.15 44.64 -56.95
C ASN A 285 25.23 45.70 -55.84
N ASP A 286 24.28 46.63 -55.81
CA ASP A 286 24.18 47.65 -54.75
C ASP A 286 23.86 47.00 -53.39
N ALA A 287 22.96 46.02 -53.35
CA ALA A 287 22.60 45.29 -52.12
C ALA A 287 23.77 44.48 -51.54
N GLU A 288 24.64 43.92 -52.39
CA GLU A 288 25.82 43.15 -51.96
C GLU A 288 26.82 44.03 -51.22
N ILE A 289 27.04 45.25 -51.71
CA ILE A 289 27.91 46.26 -51.10
C ILE A 289 27.33 46.72 -49.75
N ASP A 290 26.04 47.06 -49.72
CA ASP A 290 25.36 47.57 -48.53
C ASP A 290 25.21 46.51 -47.42
N LEU A 291 24.80 45.30 -47.78
CA LEU A 291 24.51 44.23 -46.82
C LEU A 291 25.75 43.44 -46.41
N LYS A 292 26.88 43.59 -47.12
CA LYS A 292 28.15 42.87 -46.90
C LYS A 292 28.00 41.34 -46.87
N VAL A 293 27.05 40.81 -47.63
CA VAL A 293 26.80 39.37 -47.79
C VAL A 293 26.66 39.04 -49.26
N SER A 294 27.13 37.86 -49.67
CA SER A 294 27.16 37.46 -51.08
C SER A 294 25.76 37.49 -51.72
N ALA A 295 25.64 38.08 -52.92
CA ALA A 295 24.37 38.21 -53.62
C ALA A 295 23.89 36.89 -54.24
N PRO A 296 22.58 36.56 -54.15
CA PRO A 296 22.02 35.47 -54.93
C PRO A 296 21.89 35.84 -56.42
N LYS A 297 21.81 34.84 -57.30
CA LYS A 297 21.41 35.08 -58.70
C LYS A 297 19.98 35.64 -58.77
N TRP A 298 19.69 36.49 -59.75
CA TRP A 298 18.37 37.13 -59.89
C TRP A 298 17.20 36.14 -59.90
N ARG A 299 17.37 34.97 -60.56
CA ARG A 299 16.36 33.89 -60.58
C ARG A 299 16.09 33.33 -59.20
N THR A 300 17.14 33.12 -58.41
CA THR A 300 17.05 32.60 -57.04
C THR A 300 16.33 33.57 -56.12
N LEU A 301 16.61 34.87 -56.26
CA LEU A 301 15.91 35.90 -55.50
C LEU A 301 14.43 36.01 -55.91
N ALA A 302 14.12 35.98 -57.21
CA ALA A 302 12.74 35.99 -57.70
C ALA A 302 11.94 34.77 -57.22
N GLU A 303 12.58 33.60 -57.14
CA GLU A 303 12.02 32.37 -56.55
C GLU A 303 11.73 32.55 -55.04
N TRP A 304 12.66 33.13 -54.28
CA TRP A 304 12.46 33.43 -52.86
C TRP A 304 11.29 34.40 -52.66
N HIS A 305 11.22 35.48 -53.45
CA HIS A 305 10.12 36.44 -53.40
C HIS A 305 8.77 35.78 -53.70
N LYS A 306 8.70 34.96 -54.76
CA LYS A 306 7.49 34.22 -55.13
C LYS A 306 7.01 33.31 -53.99
N ASN A 307 7.91 32.55 -53.38
CA ASN A 307 7.59 31.63 -52.29
C ASN A 307 7.19 32.39 -51.01
N TYR A 308 7.89 33.48 -50.71
CA TYR A 308 7.61 34.35 -49.57
C TYR A 308 6.23 34.99 -49.69
N HIS A 309 5.93 35.60 -50.83
CA HIS A 309 4.62 36.23 -51.09
C HIS A 309 3.48 35.21 -51.11
N LYS A 310 3.66 34.05 -51.76
CA LYS A 310 2.63 32.98 -51.79
C LYS A 310 2.31 32.44 -50.39
N SER A 311 3.24 32.53 -49.45
CA SER A 311 3.04 32.11 -48.06
C SER A 311 2.39 33.16 -47.15
N GLY A 312 2.07 34.34 -47.68
CA GLY A 312 1.63 35.50 -46.87
C GLY A 312 2.78 36.12 -46.08
N GLU A 313 3.99 36.17 -46.66
CA GLU A 313 5.19 36.79 -46.07
C GLU A 313 5.71 36.11 -44.80
N LYS A 314 5.46 34.80 -44.66
CA LYS A 314 5.98 33.99 -43.56
C LYS A 314 7.47 33.67 -43.76
N VAL A 315 8.28 33.95 -42.74
CA VAL A 315 9.74 33.70 -42.75
C VAL A 315 10.08 32.22 -42.95
N SER A 316 9.22 31.32 -42.47
CA SER A 316 9.39 29.86 -42.61
C SER A 316 9.43 29.39 -44.07
N SER A 317 8.87 30.14 -45.01
CA SER A 317 8.91 29.82 -46.45
C SER A 317 10.30 29.96 -47.09
N LEU A 318 11.20 30.72 -46.44
CA LEU A 318 12.56 30.97 -46.92
C LEU A 318 13.57 29.93 -46.45
N ILE A 319 13.15 29.00 -45.59
CA ILE A 319 14.00 27.94 -45.04
C ILE A 319 14.53 27.04 -46.17
N PRO A 320 15.85 26.85 -46.27
CA PRO A 320 16.44 25.89 -47.20
C PRO A 320 15.88 24.46 -46.98
N LYS A 321 15.19 23.91 -47.98
CA LYS A 321 14.64 22.54 -47.95
C LYS A 321 15.70 21.45 -48.17
N HIS A 322 16.89 21.57 -47.58
CA HIS A 322 17.97 20.60 -47.73
C HIS A 322 17.62 19.24 -47.10
N SER A 323 16.79 19.22 -46.04
CA SER A 323 16.25 18.01 -45.40
C SER A 323 15.32 17.18 -46.30
N HIS A 324 14.86 17.74 -47.42
CA HIS A 324 14.09 17.05 -48.45
C HIS A 324 14.95 16.55 -49.62
N LYS A 325 16.27 16.81 -49.60
CA LYS A 325 17.22 16.30 -50.61
C LYS A 325 17.77 14.94 -50.15
N GLY A 326 18.01 14.04 -51.10
CA GLY A 326 18.55 12.71 -50.86
C GLY A 326 17.53 11.58 -51.03
N ASN A 327 18.00 10.41 -51.44
CA ASN A 327 17.17 9.23 -51.69
C ASN A 327 16.75 8.58 -50.35
N LYS A 328 15.54 8.89 -49.85
CA LYS A 328 15.06 8.40 -48.54
C LYS A 328 14.65 6.93 -48.52
N ASN A 329 14.48 6.30 -49.70
CA ASN A 329 14.16 4.88 -49.83
C ASN A 329 15.39 4.12 -50.31
N MET A 330 16.40 3.98 -49.45
CA MET A 330 17.50 3.03 -49.68
C MET A 330 17.07 1.62 -49.30
N ASN A 331 16.17 1.03 -50.11
CA ASN A 331 15.95 -0.41 -50.09
C ASN A 331 17.18 -1.07 -50.72
N THR A 332 17.90 -1.89 -49.96
CA THR A 332 19.02 -2.67 -50.51
C THR A 332 18.62 -4.12 -50.72
N ASP A 333 19.28 -4.80 -51.66
CA ASP A 333 19.07 -6.23 -51.94
C ASP A 333 19.29 -7.13 -50.70
N SER A 334 19.92 -6.62 -49.63
CA SER A 334 20.22 -7.36 -48.40
C SER A 334 19.26 -7.09 -47.23
N ASP A 335 18.21 -6.29 -47.42
CA ASP A 335 17.35 -5.79 -46.33
C ASP A 335 16.59 -6.91 -45.59
N PHE A 336 16.22 -7.97 -46.30
CA PHE A 336 15.60 -9.15 -45.70
C PHE A 336 16.57 -9.90 -44.77
N LEU A 337 17.87 -10.00 -45.14
CA LEU A 337 18.92 -10.62 -44.32
C LEU A 337 19.27 -9.78 -43.10
N ILE A 338 19.22 -8.45 -43.22
CA ILE A 338 19.38 -7.53 -42.09
C ILE A 338 18.25 -7.73 -41.09
N THR A 339 17.01 -7.78 -41.57
CA THR A 339 15.82 -8.01 -40.74
C THR A 339 15.89 -9.37 -40.05
N LYS A 340 16.30 -10.41 -40.78
CA LYS A 340 16.53 -11.76 -40.25
C LYS A 340 17.57 -11.76 -39.12
N ALA A 341 18.75 -11.18 -39.35
CA ALA A 341 19.80 -11.11 -38.34
C ALA A 341 19.34 -10.34 -37.08
N ILE A 342 18.60 -9.24 -37.26
CA ILE A 342 18.03 -8.46 -36.15
C ILE A 342 17.04 -9.31 -35.35
N ASN A 343 16.09 -10.00 -35.99
CA ASN A 343 15.09 -10.79 -35.29
C ASN A 343 15.67 -12.04 -34.60
N GLU A 344 16.59 -12.75 -35.25
CA GLU A 344 17.10 -14.04 -34.77
C GLU A 344 18.23 -13.91 -33.75
N LYS A 345 18.99 -12.81 -33.75
CA LYS A 345 20.12 -12.61 -32.83
C LYS A 345 19.97 -11.40 -31.93
N TYR A 346 19.53 -10.26 -32.46
CA TYR A 346 19.50 -9.02 -31.67
C TYR A 346 18.23 -8.88 -30.80
N LEU A 347 17.04 -9.08 -31.36
CA LEU A 347 15.74 -8.99 -30.69
C LEU A 347 15.36 -10.29 -29.97
N THR A 348 16.31 -10.81 -29.19
CA THR A 348 16.13 -12.02 -28.39
C THR A 348 16.51 -11.76 -26.93
N LEU A 349 16.02 -12.63 -26.02
CA LEU A 349 16.33 -12.57 -24.59
C LEU A 349 17.81 -12.80 -24.27
N ASN A 350 18.54 -13.47 -25.18
CA ASN A 350 19.98 -13.73 -25.07
C ASN A 350 20.83 -12.47 -25.25
N ARG A 351 20.23 -11.36 -25.71
CA ARG A 351 20.85 -10.02 -25.72
C ARG A 351 22.22 -9.95 -26.42
N CYS A 352 22.40 -10.68 -27.53
CA CYS A 352 23.63 -10.59 -28.33
C CYS A 352 23.99 -9.14 -28.68
N SER A 353 25.31 -8.86 -28.73
CA SER A 353 25.80 -7.52 -29.05
C SER A 353 25.55 -7.16 -30.52
N ILE A 354 25.42 -5.86 -30.80
CA ILE A 354 25.22 -5.34 -32.17
C ILE A 354 26.35 -5.83 -33.10
N SER A 355 27.58 -5.89 -32.59
CA SER A 355 28.75 -6.37 -33.33
C SER A 355 28.61 -7.85 -33.74
N GLN A 356 28.19 -8.71 -32.81
CA GLN A 356 27.95 -10.13 -33.11
C GLN A 356 26.78 -10.32 -34.08
N THR A 357 25.71 -9.53 -33.95
CA THR A 357 24.59 -9.53 -34.91
C THR A 357 25.06 -9.11 -36.32
N PHE A 358 25.93 -8.10 -36.41
CA PHE A 358 26.49 -7.67 -37.70
C PHE A 358 27.37 -8.76 -38.33
N LYS A 359 28.19 -9.46 -37.53
CA LYS A 359 28.97 -10.60 -38.00
C LYS A 359 28.06 -11.71 -38.55
N TYR A 360 27.01 -12.04 -37.82
CA TYR A 360 26.01 -13.02 -38.27
C TYR A 360 25.32 -12.59 -39.58
N TYR A 361 24.97 -11.32 -39.74
CA TYR A 361 24.48 -10.78 -40.99
C TYR A 361 25.48 -10.96 -42.15
N CYS A 362 26.77 -10.68 -41.90
CA CYS A 362 27.81 -10.87 -42.91
C CYS A 362 27.91 -12.34 -43.34
N ASP A 363 27.88 -13.26 -42.37
CA ASP A 363 27.91 -14.70 -42.62
C ASP A 363 26.69 -15.15 -43.45
N LEU A 364 25.49 -14.65 -43.13
CA LEU A 364 24.28 -14.91 -43.90
C LEU A 364 24.40 -14.46 -45.36
N VAL A 365 24.90 -13.25 -45.60
CA VAL A 365 25.10 -12.73 -46.97
C VAL A 365 26.15 -13.54 -47.72
N ILE A 366 27.22 -13.98 -47.06
CA ILE A 366 28.25 -14.84 -47.67
C ILE A 366 27.65 -16.18 -48.09
N ILE A 367 26.84 -16.80 -47.23
CA ILE A 367 26.18 -18.08 -47.50
C ILE A 367 25.20 -17.94 -48.66
N GLU A 368 24.33 -16.92 -48.63
CA GLU A 368 23.34 -16.69 -49.68
C GLU A 368 24.00 -16.45 -51.05
N ASN A 369 25.11 -15.71 -51.06
CA ASN A 369 25.88 -15.43 -52.27
C ASN A 369 26.61 -16.64 -52.87
N ARG A 370 26.77 -17.75 -52.12
CA ARG A 370 27.29 -19.00 -52.70
C ARG A 370 26.28 -19.65 -53.64
N SER A 371 25.00 -19.40 -53.41
CA SER A 371 23.88 -19.99 -54.16
C SER A 371 23.43 -19.12 -55.35
N ILE A 372 24.01 -17.92 -55.53
CA ILE A 372 23.59 -16.94 -56.55
C ILE A 372 24.74 -16.73 -57.57
N PRO A 373 24.59 -17.21 -58.83
CA PRO A 373 25.69 -17.16 -59.81
C PRO A 373 25.90 -15.80 -60.48
N THR A 374 24.83 -15.01 -60.69
CA THR A 374 24.86 -13.89 -61.66
C THR A 374 24.81 -12.49 -61.04
N LYS A 375 24.23 -12.31 -59.85
CA LYS A 375 24.22 -11.00 -59.14
C LYS A 375 24.27 -11.17 -57.61
N LYS A 376 25.48 -11.15 -57.06
CA LYS A 376 25.71 -11.27 -55.61
C LYS A 376 25.13 -10.08 -54.84
N ILE A 377 24.48 -10.36 -53.71
CA ILE A 377 23.97 -9.42 -52.73
C ILE A 377 25.16 -8.66 -52.11
N LYS A 378 25.10 -7.32 -52.14
CA LYS A 378 26.12 -6.47 -51.53
C LYS A 378 25.88 -6.29 -50.04
N LEU A 379 26.97 -6.36 -49.26
CA LEU A 379 26.96 -6.04 -47.84
C LEU A 379 26.71 -4.54 -47.63
N VAL A 380 25.89 -4.21 -46.62
CA VAL A 380 25.85 -2.85 -46.09
C VAL A 380 27.06 -2.59 -45.19
N SER A 381 27.48 -1.33 -45.11
CA SER A 381 28.54 -0.96 -44.17
C SER A 381 28.12 -1.20 -42.72
N GLN A 382 29.08 -1.47 -41.83
CA GLN A 382 28.82 -1.63 -40.39
C GLN A 382 28.07 -0.41 -39.83
N ARG A 383 28.47 0.81 -40.24
CA ARG A 383 27.79 2.05 -39.83
C ARG A 383 26.32 2.08 -40.27
N THR A 384 26.02 1.66 -41.49
CA THR A 384 24.65 1.57 -42.00
C THR A 384 23.82 0.57 -41.21
N PHE A 385 24.40 -0.60 -40.88
CA PHE A 385 23.73 -1.61 -40.08
C PHE A 385 23.42 -1.12 -38.66
N TYR A 386 24.39 -0.48 -38.01
CA TYR A 386 24.22 0.09 -36.67
C TYR A 386 23.15 1.19 -36.66
N ASN A 387 23.13 2.05 -37.68
CA ASN A 387 22.08 3.06 -37.82
C ASN A 387 20.69 2.45 -37.93
N ARG A 388 20.54 1.31 -38.64
CA ARG A 388 19.26 0.60 -38.73
C ARG A 388 18.80 0.02 -37.41
N ILE A 389 19.72 -0.54 -36.61
CA ILE A 389 19.40 -1.00 -35.25
C ILE A 389 19.03 0.17 -34.34
N ASN A 390 19.77 1.28 -34.40
CA ASN A 390 19.50 2.47 -33.59
C ASN A 390 18.19 3.18 -33.97
N ALA A 391 17.72 2.99 -35.20
CA ALA A 391 16.44 3.51 -35.69
C ALA A 391 15.23 2.67 -35.27
N LEU A 392 15.42 1.47 -34.69
CA LEU A 392 14.32 0.64 -34.22
C LEU A 392 13.57 1.34 -33.06
N PRO A 393 12.23 1.17 -32.95
CA PRO A 393 11.47 1.69 -31.83
C PRO A 393 12.01 1.14 -30.51
N LYS A 394 12.44 2.05 -29.63
CA LYS A 394 13.14 1.67 -28.39
C LYS A 394 12.28 0.81 -27.46
N TYR A 395 10.97 1.07 -27.41
CA TYR A 395 10.02 0.27 -26.65
C TYR A 395 9.96 -1.18 -27.14
N ASP A 396 9.85 -1.40 -28.45
CA ASP A 396 9.78 -2.75 -29.03
C ASP A 396 11.08 -3.53 -28.80
N VAL A 397 12.23 -2.85 -28.93
CA VAL A 397 13.54 -3.43 -28.60
C VAL A 397 13.57 -3.85 -27.13
N ALA A 398 13.10 -2.98 -26.21
CA ALA A 398 13.05 -3.29 -24.79
C ALA A 398 12.13 -4.47 -24.49
N LEU A 399 10.95 -4.52 -25.11
CA LEU A 399 9.95 -5.57 -24.93
C LEU A 399 10.48 -6.93 -25.37
N LYS A 400 11.20 -6.98 -26.50
CA LYS A 400 11.78 -8.22 -27.05
C LYS A 400 13.04 -8.68 -26.32
N ARG A 401 13.90 -7.76 -25.87
CA ARG A 401 15.21 -8.08 -25.27
C ARG A 401 15.20 -8.22 -23.75
N TYR A 402 14.28 -7.54 -23.07
CA TYR A 402 14.21 -7.47 -21.60
C TYR A 402 12.83 -7.84 -21.04
N GLY A 403 11.86 -8.08 -21.93
CA GLY A 403 10.49 -8.45 -21.55
C GLY A 403 9.57 -7.25 -21.31
N LYS A 404 8.27 -7.53 -21.30
CA LYS A 404 7.20 -6.52 -21.19
C LYS A 404 7.36 -5.63 -19.96
N ARG A 405 7.62 -6.22 -18.78
CA ARG A 405 7.77 -5.46 -17.53
C ARG A 405 8.88 -4.41 -17.61
N TYR A 406 10.05 -4.75 -18.14
CA TYR A 406 11.15 -3.78 -18.30
C TYR A 406 10.80 -2.68 -19.30
N ALA A 407 10.14 -3.02 -20.41
CA ALA A 407 9.71 -2.04 -21.41
C ALA A 407 8.70 -1.05 -20.84
N ASP A 408 7.67 -1.55 -20.16
CA ASP A 408 6.65 -0.72 -19.51
C ASP A 408 7.29 0.24 -18.49
N ILE A 409 8.24 -0.22 -17.67
CA ILE A 409 8.93 0.60 -16.67
C ILE A 409 9.69 1.78 -17.30
N ASN A 410 10.49 1.52 -18.33
CA ASN A 410 11.42 2.50 -18.88
C ASN A 410 10.79 3.49 -19.86
N TYR A 411 9.64 3.13 -20.46
CA TYR A 411 9.01 3.91 -21.53
C TYR A 411 7.56 4.31 -21.22
N ARG A 412 7.05 4.03 -20.00
CA ARG A 412 5.73 4.52 -19.58
C ARG A 412 5.68 6.04 -19.62
N THR A 413 4.50 6.55 -19.96
CA THR A 413 4.12 7.91 -19.62
C THR A 413 3.98 7.98 -18.10
N VAL A 414 4.60 8.97 -17.47
CA VAL A 414 4.39 9.22 -16.04
C VAL A 414 3.00 9.85 -15.92
N ASP A 415 1.99 9.02 -15.66
CA ASP A 415 0.65 9.50 -15.34
C ASP A 415 0.73 10.45 -14.13
N LYS A 416 -0.08 11.52 -14.12
CA LYS A 416 -0.17 12.46 -13.01
C LYS A 416 -0.53 11.67 -11.74
N MET A 417 0.37 11.63 -10.76
CA MET A 417 0.06 11.09 -9.44
C MET A 417 -1.19 11.78 -8.89
N ILE A 418 -2.07 11.01 -8.26
CA ILE A 418 -3.20 11.56 -7.51
C ILE A 418 -2.59 12.40 -6.39
N THR A 419 -2.70 13.72 -6.52
CA THR A 419 -2.19 14.67 -5.53
C THR A 419 -3.16 14.73 -4.36
N ALA A 420 -2.67 14.47 -3.16
CA ALA A 420 -3.41 14.80 -1.94
C ALA A 420 -3.65 16.32 -1.88
N THR A 421 -4.82 16.69 -1.39
CA THR A 421 -5.34 18.06 -1.31
C THR A 421 -5.31 18.61 0.11
N ARG A 422 -5.21 17.74 1.11
CA ARG A 422 -5.22 18.09 2.53
C ARG A 422 -4.34 17.10 3.34
N PRO A 423 -3.86 17.50 4.53
CA PRO A 423 -3.08 16.63 5.40
C PRO A 423 -3.85 15.36 5.78
N LEU A 424 -3.18 14.21 5.82
CA LEU A 424 -3.75 12.90 6.19
C LEU A 424 -4.82 12.35 5.24
N GLU A 425 -5.05 12.98 4.08
CA GLU A 425 -5.91 12.40 3.03
C GLU A 425 -5.30 11.10 2.50
N ARG A 426 -3.98 11.04 2.36
CA ARG A 426 -3.26 9.87 1.85
C ARG A 426 -1.92 9.73 2.57
N VAL A 427 -1.76 8.65 3.32
CA VAL A 427 -0.54 8.35 4.07
C VAL A 427 0.06 7.05 3.53
N GLU A 428 1.32 7.10 3.09
CA GLU A 428 2.05 5.89 2.67
C GLU A 428 2.74 5.25 3.87
N ILE A 429 2.58 3.95 4.03
CA ILE A 429 3.33 3.16 5.02
C ILE A 429 4.26 2.17 4.32
N ASP A 430 5.46 2.05 4.85
CA ASP A 430 6.43 1.05 4.41
C ASP A 430 7.38 0.62 5.53
N HIS A 431 8.01 -0.53 5.32
CA HIS A 431 8.98 -1.09 6.25
C HIS A 431 10.29 -1.36 5.52
N THR A 432 11.43 -0.89 6.04
CA THR A 432 12.75 -1.18 5.46
C THR A 432 13.79 -1.39 6.56
N PRO A 433 14.70 -2.38 6.44
CA PRO A 433 15.86 -2.49 7.32
C PRO A 433 16.73 -1.24 7.24
N LEU A 434 16.99 -0.59 8.37
CA LEU A 434 17.86 0.58 8.45
C LEU A 434 19.29 0.22 8.04
N ASP A 435 19.98 1.07 7.27
CA ASP A 435 21.39 0.87 6.86
C ASP A 435 22.38 1.19 8.01
N LEU A 436 22.08 0.76 9.23
CA LEU A 436 22.83 1.03 10.46
C LEU A 436 22.77 -0.16 11.43
N ILE A 437 23.90 -0.47 12.06
CA ILE A 437 23.98 -1.39 13.20
C ILE A 437 23.97 -0.58 14.49
N LEU A 438 23.04 -0.92 15.39
CA LEU A 438 22.90 -0.28 16.69
C LEU A 438 23.37 -1.19 17.82
N LEU A 439 23.85 -0.57 18.90
CA LEU A 439 24.27 -1.25 20.13
C LEU A 439 23.15 -1.30 21.17
N ASP A 440 23.19 -2.31 22.03
CA ASP A 440 22.38 -2.38 23.25
C ASP A 440 22.77 -1.26 24.22
N ASP A 441 21.78 -0.62 24.84
CA ASP A 441 22.01 0.52 25.76
C ASP A 441 22.75 0.13 27.05
N THR A 442 22.70 -1.15 27.47
CA THR A 442 23.30 -1.62 28.73
C THR A 442 24.52 -2.50 28.50
N LEU A 443 24.43 -3.44 27.55
CA LEU A 443 25.46 -4.43 27.28
C LEU A 443 26.48 -3.95 26.24
N GLU A 444 26.19 -2.85 25.52
CA GLU A 444 27.02 -2.29 24.44
C GLU A 444 27.36 -3.28 23.32
N ILE A 445 26.56 -4.35 23.19
CA ILE A 445 26.72 -5.36 22.14
C ILE A 445 25.95 -4.97 20.87
N PRO A 446 26.46 -5.30 19.66
CA PRO A 446 25.73 -5.06 18.42
C PRO A 446 24.43 -5.88 18.34
N LEU A 447 23.29 -5.17 18.29
CA LEU A 447 21.96 -5.76 18.14
C LEU A 447 21.62 -6.11 16.68
N GLY A 448 22.38 -5.55 15.74
CA GLY A 448 22.16 -5.72 14.30
C GLY A 448 21.40 -4.54 13.70
N ARG A 449 20.69 -4.78 12.59
CA ARG A 449 19.95 -3.74 11.84
C ARG A 449 18.48 -3.75 12.26
N PRO A 450 17.93 -2.64 12.80
CA PRO A 450 16.51 -2.56 13.06
C PRO A 450 15.71 -2.36 11.76
N TYR A 451 14.46 -2.80 11.76
CA TYR A 451 13.45 -2.42 10.77
C TYR A 451 12.80 -1.10 11.16
N LEU A 452 12.77 -0.15 10.22
CA LEU A 452 12.04 1.10 10.34
C LEU A 452 10.73 1.00 9.55
N THR A 453 9.61 1.02 10.28
CA THR A 453 8.28 1.29 9.74
C THR A 453 8.07 2.80 9.72
N ILE A 454 7.72 3.38 8.58
CA ILE A 454 7.49 4.82 8.44
C ILE A 454 6.13 5.11 7.83
N LEU A 455 5.45 6.14 8.33
CA LEU A 455 4.24 6.71 7.74
C LEU A 455 4.52 8.14 7.26
N ILE A 456 4.24 8.41 5.98
CA ILE A 456 4.51 9.71 5.34
C ILE A 456 3.24 10.28 4.74
N ASP A 457 2.91 11.53 5.09
CA ASP A 457 1.79 12.25 4.53
C ASP A 457 2.08 12.70 3.09
N SER A 458 1.19 12.38 2.16
CA SER A 458 1.38 12.68 0.74
C SER A 458 1.21 14.16 0.42
N TYR A 459 0.49 14.92 1.24
CA TYR A 459 0.24 16.34 1.03
C TYR A 459 1.43 17.20 1.44
N SER A 460 1.82 17.13 2.71
CA SER A 460 2.90 17.92 3.32
C SER A 460 4.29 17.31 3.14
N LYS A 461 4.38 15.99 2.92
CA LYS A 461 5.63 15.20 3.03
C LYS A 461 6.16 15.06 4.45
N CYS A 462 5.41 15.51 5.47
CA CYS A 462 5.76 15.23 6.85
C CYS A 462 5.74 13.73 7.13
N ILE A 463 6.68 13.31 7.96
CA ILE A 463 6.62 12.02 8.65
C ILE A 463 5.56 12.16 9.74
N VAL A 464 4.50 11.37 9.63
CA VAL A 464 3.38 11.43 10.58
C VAL A 464 3.57 10.48 11.74
N GLY A 465 4.19 9.33 11.50
CA GLY A 465 4.51 8.38 12.55
C GLY A 465 5.51 7.32 12.11
N TYR A 466 6.08 6.61 13.07
CA TYR A 466 7.08 5.56 12.80
C TYR A 466 7.09 4.48 13.89
N ASN A 467 7.74 3.36 13.59
CA ASN A 467 8.14 2.36 14.57
C ASN A 467 9.53 1.82 14.20
N LEU A 468 10.44 1.76 15.17
CA LEU A 468 11.77 1.18 14.99
C LEU A 468 11.89 -0.08 15.86
N SER A 469 12.19 -1.23 15.24
CA SER A 469 12.33 -2.49 16.00
C SER A 469 13.26 -3.47 15.33
N PHE A 470 13.97 -4.30 16.09
CA PHE A 470 14.79 -5.40 15.55
C PHE A 470 13.98 -6.61 15.07
N ARG A 471 12.65 -6.48 15.07
CA ARG A 471 11.73 -7.54 14.69
C ARG A 471 11.33 -7.35 13.23
N PRO A 472 11.18 -8.44 12.47
CA PRO A 472 10.65 -8.34 11.12
C PRO A 472 9.28 -7.64 11.10
N PRO A 473 8.91 -7.01 9.97
CA PRO A 473 7.63 -6.33 9.81
C PRO A 473 6.46 -7.25 10.20
N SER A 474 5.56 -6.72 11.00
CA SER A 474 4.42 -7.44 11.57
C SER A 474 3.28 -6.49 11.92
N PHE A 475 2.10 -7.05 12.22
CA PHE A 475 0.95 -6.27 12.69
C PHE A 475 1.31 -5.36 13.88
N GLU A 476 2.16 -5.82 14.79
CA GLU A 476 2.64 -5.04 15.94
C GLU A 476 3.39 -3.77 15.49
N SER A 477 4.31 -3.90 14.52
CA SER A 477 5.07 -2.77 13.99
C SER A 477 4.17 -1.74 13.27
N ILE A 478 3.14 -2.22 12.56
CA ILE A 478 2.16 -1.37 11.87
C ILE A 478 1.33 -0.63 12.91
N ARG A 479 0.82 -1.35 13.93
CA ARG A 479 0.03 -0.77 15.01
C ARG A 479 0.79 0.34 15.72
N HIS A 480 2.04 0.11 16.11
CA HIS A 480 2.86 1.11 16.79
C HIS A 480 3.00 2.38 15.96
N ALA A 481 3.35 2.22 14.69
CA ALA A 481 3.53 3.33 13.78
C ALA A 481 2.21 4.08 13.51
N PHE A 482 1.09 3.35 13.41
CA PHE A 482 -0.24 3.92 13.26
C PHE A 482 -0.69 4.70 14.51
N CYS A 483 -0.53 4.13 15.71
CA CYS A 483 -0.79 4.84 16.97
C CYS A 483 0.08 6.09 17.08
N ASN A 484 1.38 5.99 16.76
CA ASN A 484 2.28 7.13 16.75
C ASN A 484 1.84 8.20 15.73
N ALA A 485 1.25 7.83 14.59
CA ALA A 485 0.70 8.77 13.61
C ALA A 485 -0.59 9.46 14.08
N CYS A 486 -1.49 8.70 14.70
CA CYS A 486 -2.80 9.22 15.10
C CYS A 486 -2.76 10.05 16.38
N LEU A 487 -1.90 9.70 17.34
CA LEU A 487 -1.90 10.26 18.68
C LEU A 487 -0.94 11.44 18.84
N ASP A 488 -1.20 12.21 19.89
CA ASP A 488 -0.35 13.33 20.30
C ASP A 488 1.07 12.87 20.62
N LYS A 489 2.03 13.70 20.22
CA LYS A 489 3.48 13.43 20.31
C LYS A 489 4.22 14.44 21.19
N SER A 490 3.51 15.26 21.96
CA SER A 490 4.11 16.26 22.85
C SER A 490 5.09 15.66 23.87
N LEU A 491 4.88 14.40 24.27
CA LEU A 491 5.79 13.65 25.14
C LEU A 491 7.20 13.52 24.56
N ILE A 492 7.36 13.52 23.24
CA ILE A 492 8.68 13.45 22.59
C ILE A 492 9.46 14.75 22.84
N THR A 493 8.81 15.91 22.67
CA THR A 493 9.44 17.20 22.98
C THR A 493 9.78 17.33 24.46
N GLN A 494 8.94 16.79 25.35
CA GLN A 494 9.23 16.74 26.78
C GLN A 494 10.42 15.83 27.11
N GLN A 495 10.55 14.70 26.41
CA GLN A 495 11.67 13.77 26.57
C GLN A 495 13.00 14.34 26.07
N TYR A 496 12.98 15.19 25.03
CA TYR A 496 14.16 15.80 24.42
C TYR A 496 14.06 17.34 24.41
N PRO A 497 14.33 18.03 25.53
CA PRO A 497 14.14 19.47 25.65
C PRO A 497 15.04 20.34 24.77
N HIS A 498 16.08 19.76 24.14
CA HIS A 498 16.98 20.48 23.23
C HIS A 498 16.40 20.67 21.82
N LEU A 499 15.30 19.99 21.49
CA LEU A 499 14.58 20.16 20.23
C LEU A 499 14.15 21.62 20.07
N GLN A 500 14.32 22.18 18.87
CA GLN A 500 14.01 23.59 18.60
C GLN A 500 12.55 23.80 18.20
N HIS A 501 11.88 22.76 17.69
CA HIS A 501 10.49 22.81 17.24
C HIS A 501 9.65 21.67 17.83
N ASP A 502 8.34 21.85 17.83
CA ASP A 502 7.38 20.80 18.17
C ASP A 502 7.11 19.85 17.00
N TRP A 503 6.58 18.67 17.31
CA TRP A 503 6.07 17.72 16.31
C TRP A 503 4.53 17.63 16.31
N PRO A 504 3.80 18.65 15.80
CA PRO A 504 2.33 18.74 15.84
C PRO A 504 1.62 17.85 14.80
N VAL A 505 2.33 16.90 14.21
CA VAL A 505 1.85 16.13 13.06
C VAL A 505 1.09 14.90 13.58
N ALA A 506 -0.21 15.04 13.80
CA ALA A 506 -1.07 13.95 14.29
C ALA A 506 -2.51 14.05 13.78
N GLY A 507 -3.25 12.95 13.85
CA GLY A 507 -4.69 12.91 13.63
C GLY A 507 -5.17 11.70 12.83
N LYS A 508 -6.47 11.62 12.57
CA LYS A 508 -7.08 10.53 11.80
C LYS A 508 -6.59 10.50 10.36
N ILE A 509 -6.18 9.32 9.91
CA ILE A 509 -5.81 9.02 8.51
C ILE A 509 -7.07 8.65 7.70
N GLU A 510 -7.26 9.25 6.51
CA GLU A 510 -8.36 8.87 5.62
C GLU A 510 -8.06 7.62 4.80
N ASN A 511 -6.91 7.60 4.13
CA ASN A 511 -6.49 6.52 3.26
C ASN A 511 -5.05 6.11 3.61
N LEU A 512 -4.91 4.92 4.18
CA LEU A 512 -3.63 4.26 4.42
C LEU A 512 -3.21 3.48 3.18
N VAL A 513 -2.10 3.88 2.57
CA VAL A 513 -1.57 3.26 1.36
C VAL A 513 -0.50 2.27 1.73
N VAL A 514 -0.75 1.02 1.41
CA VAL A 514 0.07 -0.13 1.79
C VAL A 514 0.57 -0.86 0.55
N ASP A 515 1.64 -1.63 0.71
CA ASP A 515 1.99 -2.64 -0.29
C ASP A 515 1.22 -3.94 -0.08
N ASN A 516 1.37 -4.87 -1.01
CA ASN A 516 0.75 -6.20 -0.92
C ASN A 516 1.47 -7.16 0.05
N GLY A 517 2.22 -6.63 1.02
CA GLY A 517 2.85 -7.43 2.08
C GLY A 517 1.81 -8.19 2.89
N ALA A 518 2.12 -9.43 3.30
CA ALA A 518 1.19 -10.33 3.99
C ALA A 518 0.69 -9.74 5.33
N GLU A 519 1.52 -8.93 5.99
CA GLU A 519 1.24 -8.21 7.22
C GLU A 519 0.02 -7.26 7.10
N PHE A 520 -0.22 -6.70 5.91
CA PHE A 520 -1.35 -5.81 5.63
C PHE A 520 -2.64 -6.55 5.24
N TRP A 521 -2.61 -7.87 5.13
CA TRP A 521 -3.79 -8.71 4.82
C TRP A 521 -4.38 -9.39 6.06
N SER A 522 -3.91 -9.03 7.26
CA SER A 522 -4.45 -9.59 8.49
C SER A 522 -5.85 -9.04 8.79
N ASN A 523 -6.80 -9.92 9.10
CA ASN A 523 -8.14 -9.53 9.54
C ASN A 523 -8.07 -8.61 10.76
N SER A 524 -7.06 -8.78 11.62
CA SER A 524 -6.84 -7.90 12.78
C SER A 524 -6.65 -6.44 12.39
N LEU A 525 -5.83 -6.12 11.39
CA LEU A 525 -5.66 -4.72 10.96
C LEU A 525 -6.94 -4.15 10.34
N GLU A 526 -7.59 -4.94 9.50
CA GLU A 526 -8.85 -4.61 8.86
C GLU A 526 -9.95 -4.24 9.88
N ASP A 527 -10.23 -5.15 10.81
CA ASP A 527 -11.26 -4.97 11.83
C ASP A 527 -10.93 -3.80 12.77
N SER A 528 -9.65 -3.57 13.07
CA SER A 528 -9.22 -2.48 13.93
C SER A 528 -9.37 -1.08 13.31
N LEU A 529 -9.37 -0.95 11.98
CA LEU A 529 -9.47 0.33 11.29
C LEU A 529 -10.90 0.72 10.91
N LEU A 530 -11.84 -0.24 10.89
CA LEU A 530 -13.24 -0.01 10.58
C LEU A 530 -13.91 1.04 11.49
N PRO A 531 -13.77 1.00 12.84
CA PRO A 531 -14.40 2.00 13.73
C PRO A 531 -13.93 3.42 13.46
N PHE A 532 -12.72 3.59 12.92
CA PHE A 532 -12.14 4.89 12.63
C PHE A 532 -12.49 5.39 11.23
N ALA A 533 -13.11 4.57 10.37
CA ALA A 533 -13.34 4.88 8.96
C ALA A 533 -12.03 5.29 8.23
N THR A 534 -10.95 4.51 8.46
CA THR A 534 -9.68 4.65 7.76
C THR A 534 -9.57 3.58 6.67
N ASN A 535 -9.60 4.01 5.41
CA ASN A 535 -9.55 3.12 4.25
C ASN A 535 -8.15 2.57 4.00
N ILE A 536 -8.05 1.40 3.37
CA ILE A 536 -6.78 0.80 2.95
C ILE A 536 -6.71 0.73 1.43
N LEU A 537 -5.67 1.35 0.86
CA LEU A 537 -5.39 1.33 -0.58
C LEU A 537 -4.14 0.48 -0.83
N TYR A 538 -4.29 -0.64 -1.54
CA TYR A 538 -3.14 -1.47 -1.92
C TYR A 538 -2.56 -0.98 -3.24
N ASN A 539 -1.24 -0.82 -3.29
CA ASN A 539 -0.53 -0.61 -4.55
C ASN A 539 -0.65 -1.85 -5.45
N LYS A 540 -0.38 -1.71 -6.75
CA LYS A 540 -0.29 -2.89 -7.63
C LYS A 540 0.95 -3.71 -7.31
N VAL A 541 0.81 -5.03 -7.40
CA VAL A 541 1.95 -5.94 -7.29
C VAL A 541 2.94 -5.65 -8.42
N GLY A 542 4.20 -5.42 -8.07
CA GLY A 542 5.28 -5.26 -9.05
C GLY A 542 5.41 -3.86 -9.66
N GLU A 543 4.75 -2.86 -9.08
CA GLU A 543 4.84 -1.45 -9.47
C GLU A 543 5.51 -0.59 -8.37
N PRO A 544 6.81 -0.80 -8.03
CA PRO A 544 7.49 -0.11 -6.92
C PRO A 544 7.45 1.43 -7.03
N TRP A 545 7.38 1.96 -8.24
CA TRP A 545 7.24 3.40 -8.51
C TRP A 545 5.93 4.04 -8.03
N MET A 546 5.01 3.27 -7.45
CA MET A 546 3.80 3.77 -6.82
C MET A 546 4.04 4.35 -5.41
N LYS A 547 5.26 4.18 -4.84
CA LYS A 547 5.70 4.75 -3.55
C LYS A 547 6.96 5.65 -3.67
N PRO A 548 6.96 6.67 -4.54
CA PRO A 548 8.13 7.53 -4.70
C PRO A 548 8.49 8.32 -3.43
N LEU A 549 7.55 8.49 -2.49
CA LEU A 549 7.78 9.31 -1.29
C LEU A 549 8.64 8.57 -0.28
N VAL A 550 8.34 7.30 -0.06
CA VAL A 550 9.10 6.44 0.85
C VAL A 550 10.51 6.20 0.33
N GLU A 551 10.67 5.86 -0.96
CA GLU A 551 12.00 5.66 -1.56
C GLU A 551 12.86 6.93 -1.44
N LYS A 552 12.26 8.10 -1.75
CA LYS A 552 12.94 9.39 -1.60
C LYS A 552 13.26 9.70 -0.13
N PHE A 553 12.37 9.34 0.80
CA PHE A 553 12.61 9.51 2.23
C PHE A 553 13.81 8.69 2.70
N PHE A 554 13.89 7.40 2.36
CA PHE A 554 15.02 6.57 2.76
C PHE A 554 16.33 7.09 2.17
N ASP A 555 16.31 7.56 0.93
CA ASP A 555 17.47 8.24 0.33
C ASP A 555 17.91 9.48 1.13
N LEU A 556 16.95 10.28 1.60
CA LEU A 556 17.22 11.48 2.40
C LEU A 556 17.72 11.12 3.81
N LEU A 557 17.08 10.17 4.47
CA LEU A 557 17.48 9.66 5.78
C LEU A 557 18.91 9.09 5.73
N ASN A 558 19.19 8.30 4.70
CA ASN A 558 20.49 7.67 4.52
C ASN A 558 21.59 8.71 4.32
N LYS A 559 21.37 9.69 3.42
CA LYS A 559 22.36 10.75 3.14
C LYS A 559 22.48 11.76 4.28
N GLY A 560 21.39 12.10 4.94
CA GLY A 560 21.30 13.18 5.92
C GLY A 560 21.63 12.79 7.35
N LEU A 561 21.51 11.50 7.71
CA LEU A 561 21.77 11.03 9.08
C LEU A 561 22.55 9.72 9.10
N VAL A 562 22.02 8.66 8.48
CA VAL A 562 22.52 7.29 8.74
C VAL A 562 23.95 7.08 8.25
N HIS A 563 24.29 7.54 7.06
CA HIS A 563 25.61 7.29 6.47
C HIS A 563 26.75 8.11 7.06
N SER A 564 26.45 9.12 7.89
CA SER A 564 27.44 9.81 8.71
C SER A 564 27.71 9.11 10.04
N LEU A 565 26.87 8.15 10.45
CA LEU A 565 27.00 7.48 11.75
C LEU A 565 27.94 6.25 11.67
N PRO A 566 28.71 6.00 12.75
CA PRO A 566 29.49 4.77 12.89
C PRO A 566 28.56 3.55 13.01
N GLY A 567 28.88 2.48 12.30
CA GLY A 567 28.07 1.27 12.16
C GLY A 567 27.23 1.20 10.88
N THR A 568 27.34 2.17 9.96
CA THR A 568 26.52 2.18 8.73
C THR A 568 26.88 1.05 7.77
N THR A 569 25.89 0.30 7.29
CA THR A 569 26.13 -0.82 6.37
C THR A 569 26.23 -0.39 4.90
N ARG A 570 25.85 0.86 4.59
CA ARG A 570 25.67 1.39 3.22
C ARG A 570 24.70 0.52 2.39
N SER A 571 24.22 1.05 1.27
CA SER A 571 23.25 0.31 0.44
C SER A 571 23.91 -0.71 -0.51
N ARG A 572 25.24 -0.68 -0.66
CA ARG A 572 26.01 -1.65 -1.46
C ARG A 572 27.29 -2.06 -0.74
N ILE A 573 27.57 -3.37 -0.73
CA ILE A 573 28.76 -3.95 -0.09
C ILE A 573 30.05 -3.35 -0.66
N GLU A 574 30.11 -3.09 -1.97
CA GLU A 574 31.26 -2.49 -2.66
C GLU A 574 31.66 -1.11 -2.10
N GLN A 575 30.72 -0.37 -1.50
CA GLN A 575 30.98 0.95 -0.93
C GLN A 575 31.75 0.89 0.38
N LEU A 576 31.82 -0.28 1.03
CA LEU A 576 32.44 -0.44 2.33
C LEU A 576 33.98 -0.39 2.24
N LYS A 577 34.61 -0.75 1.11
CA LYS A 577 36.06 -0.64 0.86
C LYS A 577 36.98 -1.03 2.05
N GLY A 578 36.58 -2.03 2.85
CA GLY A 578 37.33 -2.50 4.04
C GLY A 578 36.76 -2.09 5.40
N TYR A 579 35.76 -1.20 5.44
CA TYR A 579 34.98 -0.85 6.62
C TYR A 579 34.16 -2.04 7.13
N ASN A 580 34.12 -2.26 8.45
CA ASN A 580 33.34 -3.35 9.04
C ASN A 580 32.24 -2.78 9.96
N PRO A 581 31.00 -2.67 9.46
CA PRO A 581 29.90 -2.08 10.21
C PRO A 581 29.66 -2.70 11.59
N LYS A 582 29.93 -4.00 11.78
CA LYS A 582 29.75 -4.66 13.08
C LYS A 582 30.82 -4.26 14.09
N LYS A 583 32.06 -4.06 13.64
CA LYS A 583 33.19 -3.68 14.51
C LYS A 583 33.20 -2.18 14.81
N ASP A 584 32.76 -1.40 13.84
CA ASP A 584 32.78 0.05 13.90
C ASP A 584 31.44 0.64 14.42
N ALA A 585 30.47 -0.19 14.82
CA ALA A 585 29.23 0.27 15.43
C ALA A 585 29.50 0.86 16.82
N ALA A 586 29.02 2.09 17.04
CA ALA A 586 29.23 2.82 18.30
C ALA A 586 27.98 3.55 18.81
N ILE A 587 26.86 3.48 18.07
CA ILE A 587 25.63 4.19 18.42
C ILE A 587 24.67 3.24 19.14
N THR A 588 24.28 3.59 20.35
CA THR A 588 23.26 2.85 21.11
C THR A 588 21.86 3.13 20.58
N PHE A 589 20.90 2.27 20.89
CA PHE A 589 19.52 2.40 20.44
C PHE A 589 18.86 3.71 20.92
N SER A 590 19.01 4.06 22.21
CA SER A 590 18.45 5.29 22.77
C SER A 590 19.05 6.55 22.14
N LEU A 591 20.37 6.59 21.95
CA LEU A 591 21.05 7.71 21.29
C LEU A 591 20.59 7.85 19.84
N PHE A 592 20.40 6.74 19.12
CA PHE A 592 19.87 6.81 17.76
C PHE A 592 18.46 7.41 17.73
N LEU A 593 17.57 7.06 18.67
CA LEU A 593 16.23 7.64 18.72
C LEU A 593 16.26 9.15 18.97
N GLU A 594 17.13 9.63 19.86
CA GLU A 594 17.36 11.06 20.08
C GLU A 594 17.79 11.79 18.79
N LEU A 595 18.83 11.25 18.13
CA LEU A 595 19.35 11.81 16.88
C LEU A 595 18.30 11.75 15.76
N PHE A 596 17.53 10.67 15.69
CA PHE A 596 16.48 10.48 14.70
C PHE A 596 15.33 11.47 14.90
N HIS A 597 14.89 11.71 16.14
CA HIS A 597 13.88 12.74 16.43
C HIS A 597 14.39 14.14 16.09
N THR A 598 15.62 14.47 16.49
CA THR A 598 16.25 15.75 16.14
C THR A 598 16.31 15.93 14.63
N TRP A 599 16.70 14.90 13.90
CA TRP A 599 16.74 14.94 12.44
C TRP A 599 15.35 15.04 11.80
N ILE A 600 14.33 14.35 12.31
CA ILE A 600 12.96 14.46 11.78
C ILE A 600 12.42 15.88 11.95
N ILE A 601 12.50 16.39 13.18
CA ILE A 601 11.76 17.59 13.62
C ILE A 601 12.49 18.85 13.18
N ASP A 602 13.77 18.99 13.53
CA ASP A 602 14.52 20.22 13.34
C ASP A 602 15.21 20.30 11.98
N ILE A 603 15.38 19.17 11.28
CA ILE A 603 16.07 19.11 9.98
C ILE A 603 15.09 18.76 8.87
N TYR A 604 14.55 17.54 8.83
CA TYR A 604 13.77 17.04 7.71
C TYR A 604 12.46 17.83 7.51
N HIS A 605 11.67 18.05 8.56
CA HIS A 605 10.42 18.82 8.44
C HIS A 605 10.66 20.29 8.11
N MET A 606 11.83 20.83 8.46
CA MET A 606 12.21 22.23 8.23
C MET A 606 13.01 22.46 6.95
N THR A 607 13.43 21.39 6.25
CA THR A 607 14.18 21.49 4.99
C THR A 607 13.24 21.56 3.80
N SER A 608 13.44 22.54 2.92
CA SER A 608 12.65 22.66 1.69
C SER A 608 12.94 21.51 0.72
N ASP A 609 11.97 21.24 -0.16
CA ASP A 609 12.22 20.32 -1.27
C ASP A 609 13.30 20.87 -2.23
N THR A 610 13.85 20.02 -3.10
CA THR A 610 14.95 20.38 -4.02
C THR A 610 14.62 21.52 -5.00
N ARG A 611 13.33 21.85 -5.16
CA ARG A 611 12.85 22.95 -6.00
C ARG A 611 12.53 24.22 -5.21
N GLU A 612 12.72 24.19 -3.88
CA GLU A 612 12.41 25.28 -2.94
C GLU A 612 10.96 25.78 -3.04
N THR A 613 10.04 24.86 -3.31
CA THR A 613 8.61 25.15 -3.49
C THR A 613 7.80 24.98 -2.22
N ALA A 614 8.24 24.10 -1.31
CA ALA A 614 7.55 23.84 -0.06
C ALA A 614 8.52 23.31 1.00
N VAL A 615 8.23 23.65 2.26
CA VAL A 615 8.83 23.07 3.47
C VAL A 615 7.77 22.20 4.13
N PRO A 616 8.05 20.92 4.47
CA PRO A 616 7.03 20.02 4.97
C PRO A 616 6.23 20.55 6.16
N TYR A 617 6.91 21.12 7.16
CA TYR A 617 6.27 21.68 8.35
C TYR A 617 5.27 22.80 8.02
N PHE A 618 5.69 23.80 7.24
CA PHE A 618 4.79 24.90 6.85
C PHE A 618 3.66 24.43 5.94
N LYS A 619 3.91 23.45 5.08
CA LYS A 619 2.86 22.85 4.26
C LYS A 619 1.82 22.12 5.11
N TRP A 620 2.25 21.39 6.14
CA TRP A 620 1.36 20.77 7.12
C TRP A 620 0.52 21.83 7.83
N GLN A 621 1.15 22.89 8.36
CA GLN A 621 0.45 23.98 9.05
C GLN A 621 -0.59 24.65 8.16
N GLU A 622 -0.25 24.99 6.91
CA GLU A 622 -1.20 25.55 5.93
C GLU A 622 -2.46 24.67 5.79
N GLY A 623 -2.25 23.36 5.65
CA GLY A 623 -3.34 22.39 5.52
C GLY A 623 -4.18 22.24 6.78
N VAL A 624 -3.56 22.23 7.96
CA VAL A 624 -4.25 22.13 9.25
C VAL A 624 -5.04 23.40 9.56
N THR A 625 -4.50 24.58 9.27
CA THR A 625 -5.22 25.85 9.43
C THR A 625 -6.45 25.92 8.52
N ALA A 626 -6.34 25.42 7.29
CA ALA A 626 -7.46 25.39 6.36
C ALA A 626 -8.53 24.35 6.75
N LEU A 627 -8.11 23.14 7.13
CA LEU A 627 -8.99 22.02 7.44
C LEU A 627 -8.35 21.05 8.44
N PRO A 628 -8.48 21.30 9.76
CA PRO A 628 -7.78 20.55 10.79
C PRO A 628 -8.25 19.09 10.83
N PRO A 629 -7.34 18.10 10.94
CA PRO A 629 -7.72 16.70 11.07
C PRO A 629 -8.48 16.43 12.38
N LEU A 630 -9.20 15.31 12.43
CA LEU A 630 -9.74 14.82 13.70
C LEU A 630 -8.60 14.43 14.63
N THR A 631 -8.65 14.94 15.85
CA THR A 631 -7.75 14.60 16.96
C THR A 631 -8.44 13.64 17.92
N TYR A 632 -7.65 12.86 18.64
CA TYR A 632 -8.16 11.90 19.62
C TYR A 632 -8.06 12.45 21.03
N THR A 633 -9.14 12.34 21.80
CA THR A 633 -9.10 12.55 23.26
C THR A 633 -8.37 11.40 23.96
N ASP A 634 -8.02 11.53 25.24
CA ASP A 634 -7.36 10.46 25.98
C ASP A 634 -8.17 9.15 26.01
N GLU A 635 -9.50 9.26 26.18
CA GLU A 635 -10.42 8.12 26.15
C GLU A 635 -10.43 7.44 24.78
N GLU A 636 -10.49 8.22 23.70
CA GLU A 636 -10.44 7.68 22.34
C GLU A 636 -9.07 7.11 21.99
N ALA A 637 -7.99 7.70 22.50
CA ALA A 637 -6.65 7.19 22.35
C ALA A 637 -6.48 5.84 23.05
N GLN A 638 -7.18 5.63 24.18
CA GLN A 638 -7.28 4.32 24.81
C GLN A 638 -8.12 3.37 23.95
N GLN A 639 -9.28 3.80 23.46
CA GLN A 639 -10.11 2.99 22.57
C GLN A 639 -9.35 2.58 21.30
N LEU A 640 -8.56 3.46 20.70
CA LEU A 640 -7.71 3.18 19.56
C LEU A 640 -6.70 2.06 19.86
N ARG A 641 -6.04 2.12 21.02
CA ARG A 641 -5.12 1.07 21.46
C ARG A 641 -5.83 -0.26 21.69
N ILE A 642 -7.03 -0.23 22.27
CA ILE A 642 -7.89 -1.41 22.44
C ILE A 642 -8.26 -1.96 21.06
N GLU A 643 -8.74 -1.12 20.15
CA GLU A 643 -9.22 -1.56 18.85
C GLU A 643 -8.13 -2.26 18.04
N LEU A 644 -6.91 -1.71 18.09
CA LEU A 644 -5.71 -2.27 17.49
C LEU A 644 -5.07 -3.44 18.29
N GLY A 645 -5.70 -3.90 19.38
CA GLY A 645 -5.23 -5.04 20.16
C GLY A 645 -5.45 -6.39 19.48
N ILE A 646 -4.63 -7.38 19.82
CA ILE A 646 -4.75 -8.75 19.29
C ILE A 646 -6.03 -9.39 19.82
N LEU A 647 -6.95 -9.71 18.91
CA LEU A 647 -8.20 -10.39 19.23
C LEU A 647 -7.98 -11.88 19.52
N ASN A 648 -8.49 -12.35 20.65
CA ASN A 648 -8.59 -13.77 20.99
C ASN A 648 -9.98 -14.09 21.55
N THR A 649 -10.33 -15.36 21.56
CA THR A 649 -11.50 -15.88 22.28
C THR A 649 -11.02 -16.81 23.36
N ARG A 650 -11.39 -16.54 24.62
CA ARG A 650 -10.93 -17.30 25.78
C ARG A 650 -12.06 -17.67 26.71
N THR A 651 -11.89 -18.83 27.35
CA THR A 651 -12.80 -19.33 28.37
C THR A 651 -12.50 -18.71 29.72
N VAL A 652 -13.52 -18.20 30.40
CA VAL A 652 -13.42 -17.69 31.77
C VAL A 652 -13.53 -18.86 32.74
N ARG A 653 -12.45 -19.16 33.48
CA ARG A 653 -12.37 -20.24 34.46
C ARG A 653 -12.50 -19.68 35.89
N LEU A 654 -12.48 -20.56 36.90
CA LEU A 654 -12.51 -20.14 38.31
C LEU A 654 -11.31 -19.26 38.70
N GLY A 655 -10.14 -19.46 38.07
CA GLY A 655 -8.98 -18.59 38.23
C GLY A 655 -8.86 -17.52 37.14
N GLY A 656 -9.97 -17.16 36.48
CA GLY A 656 -10.00 -16.10 35.49
C GLY A 656 -9.64 -16.59 34.09
N ILE A 657 -9.01 -15.73 33.31
CA ILE A 657 -8.61 -16.01 31.92
C ILE A 657 -7.13 -16.39 31.89
N PHE A 658 -6.83 -17.51 31.24
CA PHE A 658 -5.46 -17.92 30.95
C PHE A 658 -5.12 -17.61 29.50
N LEU A 659 -4.11 -16.76 29.30
CA LEU A 659 -3.69 -16.30 27.98
C LEU A 659 -2.18 -16.06 27.97
N HIS A 660 -1.49 -16.52 26.92
CA HIS A 660 -0.03 -16.43 26.76
C HIS A 660 0.82 -17.04 27.89
N GLY A 661 0.26 -17.92 28.73
CA GLY A 661 0.96 -18.45 29.90
C GLY A 661 0.77 -17.61 31.16
N LEU A 662 -0.04 -16.54 31.08
CA LEU A 662 -0.36 -15.62 32.16
C LEU A 662 -1.84 -15.77 32.57
N ARG A 663 -2.12 -15.46 33.82
CA ARG A 663 -3.46 -15.48 34.42
C ARG A 663 -3.94 -14.05 34.65
N TYR A 664 -5.12 -13.74 34.15
CA TYR A 664 -5.78 -12.44 34.24
C TYR A 664 -7.09 -12.59 35.02
N GLU A 665 -7.29 -11.74 36.02
CA GLU A 665 -8.44 -11.81 36.93
C GLU A 665 -8.84 -10.42 37.42
N SER A 666 -10.14 -10.21 37.62
CA SER A 666 -10.67 -9.01 38.30
C SER A 666 -11.95 -9.38 39.05
N GLU A 667 -12.30 -8.60 40.06
CA GLU A 667 -13.55 -8.79 40.80
C GLU A 667 -14.77 -8.75 39.88
N GLU A 668 -14.83 -7.76 38.99
CA GLU A 668 -15.87 -7.58 37.98
C GLU A 668 -15.99 -8.78 37.02
N LEU A 669 -14.88 -9.34 36.55
CA LEU A 669 -14.89 -10.55 35.71
C LEU A 669 -15.41 -11.78 36.46
N SER A 670 -15.06 -11.90 37.75
CA SER A 670 -15.53 -12.98 38.62
C SER A 670 -17.03 -12.89 38.87
N GLU A 671 -17.56 -11.69 39.11
CA GLU A 671 -18.99 -11.43 39.25
C GLU A 671 -19.76 -11.73 37.96
N TYR A 672 -19.26 -11.25 36.82
CA TYR A 672 -19.85 -11.54 35.52
C TYR A 672 -19.93 -13.06 35.28
N ARG A 673 -18.88 -13.81 35.64
CA ARG A 673 -18.88 -15.28 35.57
C ARG A 673 -19.91 -15.91 36.51
N LYS A 674 -20.13 -15.37 37.72
CA LYS A 674 -21.16 -15.90 38.64
C LYS A 674 -22.57 -15.75 38.08
N ILE A 675 -22.84 -14.63 37.40
CA ILE A 675 -24.16 -14.32 36.84
C ILE A 675 -24.40 -15.12 35.54
N TRP A 676 -23.42 -15.16 34.64
CA TRP A 676 -23.58 -15.68 33.28
C TRP A 676 -22.87 -17.01 33.01
N GLY A 677 -22.18 -17.57 34.01
CA GLY A 677 -21.55 -18.88 33.92
C GLY A 677 -22.57 -20.01 33.97
N ALA A 678 -22.63 -20.83 32.92
CA ALA A 678 -23.55 -21.97 32.89
C ALA A 678 -23.14 -23.06 33.90
N ILE A 679 -24.14 -23.62 34.59
CA ILE A 679 -23.99 -24.77 35.49
C ILE A 679 -23.73 -26.07 34.69
N ASP A 680 -24.21 -26.13 33.44
CA ASP A 680 -24.11 -27.30 32.56
C ASP A 680 -23.22 -27.06 31.32
N LYS A 681 -22.09 -27.78 31.27
CA LYS A 681 -21.21 -28.16 30.14
C LYS A 681 -20.72 -27.11 29.11
N ASN A 682 -21.26 -25.91 29.02
CA ASN A 682 -20.75 -24.83 28.17
C ASN A 682 -19.99 -23.81 29.01
N ASN A 683 -18.66 -23.87 28.96
CA ASN A 683 -17.84 -22.87 29.63
C ASN A 683 -18.08 -21.49 29.01
N LEU A 684 -18.25 -20.45 29.84
CA LEU A 684 -18.37 -19.06 29.40
C LEU A 684 -17.14 -18.67 28.57
N THR A 685 -17.34 -18.29 27.31
CA THR A 685 -16.28 -17.83 26.41
C THR A 685 -16.51 -16.36 26.06
N LEU A 686 -15.46 -15.55 26.20
CA LEU A 686 -15.48 -14.12 25.93
C LEU A 686 -14.37 -13.76 24.94
N LYS A 687 -14.59 -12.65 24.20
CA LYS A 687 -13.57 -12.05 23.36
C LYS A 687 -12.62 -11.23 24.23
N THR A 688 -11.33 -11.30 23.95
CA THR A 688 -10.29 -10.54 24.64
C THR A 688 -9.42 -9.81 23.63
N LYS A 689 -9.00 -8.59 23.94
CA LYS A 689 -7.98 -7.86 23.20
C LYS A 689 -6.74 -7.67 24.07
N THR A 690 -5.58 -8.00 23.52
CA THR A 690 -4.27 -7.83 24.19
C THR A 690 -3.50 -6.71 23.52
N ASP A 691 -3.01 -5.75 24.29
CA ASP A 691 -2.01 -4.80 23.79
C ASP A 691 -0.64 -5.50 23.75
N PRO A 692 -0.01 -5.70 22.57
CA PRO A 692 1.29 -6.35 22.48
C PRO A 692 2.42 -5.61 23.21
N SER A 693 2.26 -4.31 23.48
CA SER A 693 3.28 -3.50 24.15
C SER A 693 3.26 -3.62 25.66
N ASP A 694 2.14 -4.04 26.23
CA ASP A 694 1.97 -4.12 27.67
C ASP A 694 1.02 -5.26 28.02
N ILE A 695 1.60 -6.36 28.54
CA ILE A 695 0.85 -7.54 28.97
C ILE A 695 0.40 -7.48 30.43
N SER A 696 0.60 -6.35 31.13
CA SER A 696 0.12 -6.17 32.49
C SER A 696 -1.40 -6.27 32.62
N HIS A 697 -2.13 -6.18 31.51
CA HIS A 697 -3.58 -6.24 31.46
C HIS A 697 -4.10 -6.71 30.10
N ILE A 698 -5.34 -7.18 30.08
CA ILE A 698 -6.11 -7.47 28.86
C ILE A 698 -7.45 -6.75 28.92
N PHE A 699 -8.04 -6.51 27.74
CA PHE A 699 -9.39 -5.98 27.64
C PHE A 699 -10.35 -7.13 27.34
N VAL A 700 -11.34 -7.34 28.21
CA VAL A 700 -12.33 -8.42 28.06
C VAL A 700 -13.67 -7.82 27.67
N TYR A 701 -14.24 -8.29 26.56
CA TYR A 701 -15.55 -7.85 26.11
C TYR A 701 -16.66 -8.60 26.84
N LEU A 702 -17.46 -7.87 27.60
CA LEU A 702 -18.64 -8.39 28.28
C LEU A 702 -19.83 -8.35 27.32
N THR A 703 -20.14 -9.48 26.69
CA THR A 703 -21.16 -9.56 25.63
C THR A 703 -22.54 -9.05 26.07
N ASN A 704 -22.94 -9.34 27.30
CA ASN A 704 -24.25 -8.95 27.83
C ASN A 704 -24.35 -7.45 28.16
N GLU A 705 -23.21 -6.79 28.37
CA GLU A 705 -23.14 -5.37 28.75
C GLU A 705 -22.63 -4.48 27.61
N SER A 706 -22.23 -5.09 26.49
CA SER A 706 -21.68 -4.42 25.30
C SER A 706 -20.54 -3.45 25.59
N ARG A 707 -19.65 -3.81 26.53
CA ARG A 707 -18.49 -3.00 26.91
C ARG A 707 -17.23 -3.82 27.16
N TYR A 708 -16.08 -3.17 27.08
CA TYR A 708 -14.80 -3.73 27.51
C TYR A 708 -14.53 -3.41 28.98
N ILE A 709 -13.97 -4.38 29.70
CA ILE A 709 -13.39 -4.19 31.04
C ILE A 709 -11.87 -4.41 30.97
N LYS A 710 -11.12 -3.65 31.76
CA LYS A 710 -9.66 -3.80 31.90
C LYS A 710 -9.38 -4.81 33.01
N VAL A 711 -8.79 -5.95 32.63
CA VAL A 711 -8.51 -7.06 33.55
C VAL A 711 -6.99 -7.19 33.74
N PRO A 712 -6.47 -6.97 34.96
CA PRO A 712 -5.04 -7.03 35.23
C PRO A 712 -4.50 -8.46 35.20
N CYS A 713 -3.23 -8.60 34.87
CA CYS A 713 -2.47 -9.82 35.08
C CYS A 713 -2.19 -9.99 36.58
N ILE A 714 -2.48 -11.16 37.11
CA ILE A 714 -2.21 -11.52 38.52
C ILE A 714 -1.03 -12.49 38.64
N THR A 715 -0.48 -12.94 37.52
CA THR A 715 0.77 -13.71 37.49
C THR A 715 1.92 -12.73 37.54
N ASP A 716 2.59 -12.64 38.69
CA ASP A 716 3.77 -11.80 38.94
C ASP A 716 3.67 -10.37 38.35
N ILE A 717 2.93 -9.51 39.06
CA ILE A 717 2.65 -8.12 38.66
C ILE A 717 3.95 -7.34 38.40
N SER A 718 5.01 -7.63 39.15
CA SER A 718 6.30 -6.95 39.02
C SER A 718 6.99 -7.23 37.68
N TYR A 719 6.82 -8.45 37.15
CA TYR A 719 7.40 -8.88 35.89
C TYR A 719 6.60 -8.37 34.67
N THR A 720 5.28 -8.25 34.79
CA THR A 720 4.40 -7.97 33.65
C THR A 720 4.24 -6.49 33.33
N SER A 721 4.56 -5.60 34.27
CA SER A 721 4.48 -4.15 34.07
C SER A 721 5.47 -3.66 33.00
N GLY A 722 4.96 -3.05 31.92
CA GLY A 722 5.79 -2.51 30.84
C GLY A 722 6.49 -3.57 29.98
N LEU A 723 6.09 -4.84 30.13
CA LEU A 723 6.67 -5.94 29.37
C LEU A 723 5.85 -6.20 28.10
N THR A 724 6.53 -6.24 26.96
CA THR A 724 5.90 -6.59 25.69
C THR A 724 5.58 -8.08 25.63
N LEU A 725 4.54 -8.44 24.87
CA LEU A 725 4.13 -9.83 24.65
C LEU A 725 5.26 -10.69 24.10
N PHE A 726 6.12 -10.11 23.27
CA PHE A 726 7.24 -10.80 22.69
C PHE A 726 8.39 -11.04 23.65
N GLN A 727 8.75 -10.04 24.46
CA GLN A 727 9.75 -10.22 25.50
C GLN A 727 9.32 -11.38 26.41
N HIS A 728 8.03 -11.44 26.75
CA HIS A 728 7.46 -12.55 27.50
C HIS A 728 7.59 -13.90 26.79
N GLN A 729 7.16 -13.99 25.52
CA GLN A 729 7.27 -15.24 24.75
C GLN A 729 8.72 -15.68 24.55
N THR A 730 9.63 -14.74 24.38
CA THR A 730 11.07 -14.99 24.25
C THR A 730 11.64 -15.50 25.56
N ALA A 731 11.30 -14.86 26.69
CA ALA A 731 11.69 -15.32 28.02
C ALA A 731 11.16 -16.73 28.30
N GLN A 732 9.90 -17.02 27.97
CA GLN A 732 9.32 -18.36 28.07
C GLN A 732 10.07 -19.36 27.19
N LYS A 733 10.40 -19.00 25.95
CA LYS A 733 11.15 -19.88 25.03
C LYS A 733 12.54 -20.18 25.58
N LEU A 734 13.27 -19.16 26.04
CA LEU A 734 14.58 -19.31 26.67
C LEU A 734 14.52 -20.17 27.93
N GLN A 735 13.51 -19.96 28.78
CA GLN A 735 13.29 -20.76 29.98
C GLN A 735 12.99 -22.21 29.62
N ARG A 736 12.10 -22.47 28.65
CA ARG A 736 11.82 -23.83 28.14
C ARG A 736 13.07 -24.50 27.59
N THR A 737 13.91 -23.79 26.85
CA THR A 737 15.18 -24.32 26.34
C THR A 737 16.15 -24.64 27.48
N LYS A 738 16.32 -23.73 28.45
CA LYS A 738 17.16 -23.98 29.65
C LYS A 738 16.66 -25.18 30.44
N THR A 739 15.36 -25.29 30.69
CA THR A 739 14.76 -26.44 31.38
C THR A 739 14.94 -27.72 30.57
N ARG A 740 14.77 -27.70 29.23
CA ARG A 740 15.01 -28.86 28.38
C ARG A 740 16.46 -29.33 28.44
N LEU A 741 17.42 -28.42 28.51
CA LEU A 741 18.84 -28.74 28.66
C LEU A 741 19.20 -29.24 30.07
N GLN A 742 18.40 -28.92 31.08
CA GLN A 742 18.58 -29.42 32.46
C GLN A 742 17.93 -30.80 32.70
N ILE A 743 17.01 -31.23 31.85
CA ILE A 743 16.37 -32.55 31.96
C ILE A 743 17.37 -33.61 31.51
N ASP A 744 17.88 -34.38 32.45
CA ASP A 744 18.67 -35.59 32.22
C ASP A 744 17.72 -36.68 31.68
N HIS A 745 17.61 -36.74 30.35
CA HIS A 745 16.69 -37.63 29.64
C HIS A 745 16.97 -39.11 29.90
N GLU A 746 18.24 -39.49 30.12
CA GLU A 746 18.63 -40.86 30.43
C GLU A 746 18.14 -41.28 31.81
N LYS A 747 18.43 -40.48 32.86
CA LYS A 747 17.92 -40.80 34.22
C LYS A 747 16.41 -40.78 34.31
N LEU A 748 15.74 -39.90 33.57
CA LEU A 748 14.28 -39.84 33.53
C LEU A 748 13.69 -41.06 32.81
N ALA A 749 14.33 -41.54 31.74
CA ALA A 749 13.95 -42.74 31.02
C ALA A 749 14.19 -44.00 31.86
N ASP A 750 15.34 -44.11 32.53
CA ASP A 750 15.65 -45.18 33.47
C ASP A 750 14.65 -45.24 34.62
N SER A 751 14.30 -44.07 35.19
CA SER A 751 13.29 -43.99 36.25
C SER A 751 11.91 -44.42 35.76
N ARG A 752 11.52 -44.05 34.52
CA ARG A 752 10.25 -44.47 33.91
C ARG A 752 10.23 -45.97 33.61
N MET A 753 11.28 -46.50 33.00
CA MET A 753 11.44 -47.93 32.69
C MET A 753 11.49 -48.75 33.97
N TYR A 754 12.16 -48.28 35.02
CA TYR A 754 12.15 -48.91 36.33
C TYR A 754 10.73 -48.97 36.91
N VAL A 755 9.99 -47.84 36.90
CA VAL A 755 8.59 -47.81 37.38
C VAL A 755 7.72 -48.78 36.57
N GLU A 756 7.86 -48.80 35.24
CA GLU A 756 7.05 -49.63 34.36
C GLU A 756 7.37 -51.13 34.50
N ASN A 757 8.64 -51.50 34.52
CA ASN A 757 9.10 -52.87 34.77
C ASN A 757 8.68 -53.34 36.17
N ARG A 758 8.80 -52.49 37.19
CA ARG A 758 8.40 -52.83 38.56
C ARG A 758 6.89 -53.05 38.68
N ILE A 759 6.09 -52.21 38.00
CA ILE A 759 4.64 -52.42 37.90
C ILE A 759 4.33 -53.74 37.18
N ALA A 760 4.99 -54.02 36.05
CA ALA A 760 4.78 -55.24 35.28
C ALA A 760 5.14 -56.51 36.07
N GLU A 761 6.28 -56.51 36.76
CA GLU A 761 6.70 -57.60 37.65
C GLU A 761 5.70 -57.85 38.78
N GLU A 762 5.23 -56.79 39.45
CA GLU A 762 4.26 -56.94 40.54
C GLU A 762 2.89 -57.39 40.02
N VAL A 763 2.46 -56.93 38.85
CA VAL A 763 1.24 -57.42 38.19
C VAL A 763 1.36 -58.90 37.83
N GLU A 764 2.49 -59.36 37.31
CA GLU A 764 2.73 -60.78 37.00
C GLU A 764 2.86 -61.65 38.27
N LYS A 765 3.49 -61.15 39.34
CA LYS A 765 3.46 -61.82 40.66
C LYS A 765 2.05 -61.93 41.23
N ILE A 766 1.22 -60.90 41.07
CA ILE A 766 -0.17 -60.93 41.53
C ILE A 766 -1.02 -61.87 40.67
N LYS A 767 -0.80 -61.91 39.34
CA LYS A 767 -1.48 -62.84 38.44
C LYS A 767 -1.08 -64.30 38.67
N SER A 768 0.19 -64.59 38.98
CA SER A 768 0.66 -65.95 39.26
C SER A 768 0.19 -66.48 40.64
N ASN A 769 -0.04 -65.58 41.61
CA ASN A 769 -0.59 -65.92 42.93
C ASN A 769 -2.14 -66.00 43.00
N LYS A 770 -2.84 -66.12 41.86
CA LYS A 770 -4.32 -66.21 41.73
C LYS A 770 -5.00 -67.46 42.36
N LYS A 771 -4.40 -68.13 43.35
CA LYS A 771 -5.06 -69.19 44.13
C LYS A 771 -5.55 -68.79 45.53
N ARG A 772 -5.42 -67.51 45.94
CA ARG A 772 -5.99 -67.04 47.22
C ARG A 772 -6.55 -65.62 47.11
N THR A 773 -7.84 -65.50 46.82
CA THR A 773 -8.61 -64.27 47.12
C THR A 773 -9.97 -64.64 47.68
N ALA A 774 -10.12 -64.56 48.99
CA ALA A 774 -11.41 -64.47 49.65
C ALA A 774 -11.99 -63.06 49.45
N LYS A 775 -13.27 -62.95 49.11
CA LYS A 775 -13.99 -61.67 49.00
C LYS A 775 -13.96 -60.96 50.35
N THR A 776 -13.23 -59.84 50.44
CA THR A 776 -13.19 -58.99 51.64
C THR A 776 -13.84 -57.64 51.34
N THR A 777 -15.15 -57.56 51.57
CA THR A 777 -15.99 -56.35 51.39
C THR A 777 -15.69 -55.22 52.39
N HIS A 778 -14.67 -55.36 53.26
CA HIS A 778 -14.30 -54.35 54.28
C HIS A 778 -12.80 -54.00 54.35
N ALA A 779 -11.99 -54.35 53.35
CA ALA A 779 -10.54 -54.14 53.36
C ALA A 779 -10.11 -52.67 53.55
N SER A 780 -10.83 -51.72 52.95
CA SER A 780 -10.55 -50.28 53.11
C SER A 780 -10.84 -49.75 54.53
N LYS A 781 -11.81 -50.35 55.23
CA LYS A 781 -12.15 -49.98 56.61
C LYS A 781 -11.11 -50.51 57.60
N ILE A 782 -10.55 -51.70 57.33
CA ILE A 782 -9.44 -52.30 58.10
C ILE A 782 -8.14 -51.52 57.87
N ALA A 783 -7.83 -51.12 56.63
CA ALA A 783 -6.66 -50.31 56.32
C ALA A 783 -6.69 -48.93 57.01
N ARG A 784 -7.89 -48.30 57.10
CA ARG A 784 -8.09 -47.08 57.88
C ARG A 784 -7.94 -47.30 59.39
N HIS A 785 -8.41 -48.43 59.92
CA HIS A 785 -8.28 -48.77 61.34
C HIS A 785 -6.83 -49.13 61.74
N GLN A 786 -6.03 -49.65 60.81
CA GLN A 786 -4.62 -49.95 61.01
C GLN A 786 -3.68 -48.80 60.62
N ASP A 787 -4.25 -47.63 60.29
CA ASP A 787 -3.55 -46.38 59.96
C ASP A 787 -2.43 -46.57 58.91
N ILE A 788 -2.77 -47.29 57.83
CA ILE A 788 -1.84 -47.55 56.72
C ILE A 788 -1.69 -46.26 55.90
N GLY A 789 -0.56 -45.59 56.07
CA GLY A 789 -0.18 -44.33 55.44
C GLY A 789 1.28 -44.35 54.98
N SER A 790 1.77 -43.24 54.41
CA SER A 790 3.15 -43.16 53.87
C SER A 790 4.24 -43.37 54.93
N HIS A 791 3.88 -43.30 56.20
CA HIS A 791 4.76 -43.41 57.38
C HIS A 791 4.77 -44.82 57.99
N THR A 792 3.79 -45.67 57.70
CA THR A 792 3.67 -47.03 58.26
C THR A 792 4.04 -48.07 57.19
N GLN A 793 5.30 -48.52 57.17
CA GLN A 793 5.87 -49.44 56.15
C GLN A 793 5.39 -50.91 56.24
N LYS A 794 4.16 -51.19 56.68
CA LYS A 794 3.62 -52.58 56.75
C LYS A 794 2.20 -52.68 56.22
N SER A 795 1.91 -53.77 55.52
CA SER A 795 0.56 -54.18 55.10
C SER A 795 -0.09 -55.10 56.14
N ILE A 796 -1.38 -55.42 55.96
CA ILE A 796 -2.14 -56.36 56.81
C ILE A 796 -1.44 -57.75 56.79
N GLN A 797 -0.87 -58.20 57.91
CA GLN A 797 -0.23 -59.52 58.02
C GLN A 797 -1.23 -60.60 58.49
N VAL A 798 -1.23 -61.76 57.82
CA VAL A 798 -1.78 -63.04 58.32
C VAL A 798 -0.56 -63.94 58.64
N PRO A 799 -0.54 -64.72 59.75
CA PRO A 799 0.65 -65.46 60.19
C PRO A 799 1.14 -66.49 59.15
N ASN A 800 2.45 -66.59 59.00
CA ASN A 800 3.16 -67.23 57.89
C ASN A 800 4.02 -68.41 58.42
N GLU A 801 4.16 -69.51 57.67
CA GLU A 801 5.18 -70.54 57.92
C GLU A 801 6.13 -70.71 56.73
N GLN A 802 7.42 -70.49 57.04
CA GLN A 802 8.67 -71.11 56.50
C GLN A 802 9.12 -70.76 55.07
N SER A 803 10.21 -69.98 54.94
CA SER A 803 11.63 -70.38 54.68
C SER A 803 11.91 -70.43 53.16
N GLU A 804 13.06 -70.11 52.56
CA GLU A 804 14.47 -70.08 52.98
C GLU A 804 15.32 -69.33 51.90
N ILE A 805 16.64 -69.29 52.12
CA ILE A 805 17.70 -68.39 51.60
C ILE A 805 18.41 -68.92 50.32
N LYS A 806 18.95 -68.02 49.45
CA LYS A 806 20.28 -68.03 48.74
C LYS A 806 20.22 -67.33 47.36
N LYS A 807 21.30 -66.92 46.66
CA LYS A 807 22.56 -66.13 46.86
C LYS A 807 23.25 -66.11 45.45
N LEU A 808 23.98 -65.03 45.09
CA LEU A 808 25.10 -64.93 44.09
C LEU A 808 24.73 -64.99 42.57
N ASN A 809 25.37 -64.39 41.55
CA ASN A 809 26.65 -63.67 41.24
C ASN A 809 26.41 -62.76 39.99
N LYS A 810 26.98 -61.55 39.80
CA LYS A 810 28.33 -61.12 39.31
C LYS A 810 28.67 -61.45 37.83
N ASN A 811 28.72 -60.44 36.94
CA ASN A 811 29.91 -60.00 36.17
C ASN A 811 29.60 -59.01 35.02
N GLU A 812 30.56 -58.09 34.82
CA GLU A 812 30.70 -57.05 33.80
C GLU A 812 31.52 -57.51 32.56
N HIS A 813 31.54 -56.63 31.54
CA HIS A 813 32.28 -56.53 30.26
C HIS A 813 31.28 -56.43 29.07
N ASP A 814 31.39 -55.54 28.07
CA ASP A 814 32.52 -54.76 27.55
C ASP A 814 32.05 -53.64 26.57
N VAL A 815 32.86 -52.58 26.46
CA VAL A 815 33.32 -51.84 25.25
C VAL A 815 32.41 -50.89 24.41
N LEU A 816 32.89 -49.64 24.44
CA LEU A 816 32.90 -48.48 23.50
C LEU A 816 32.67 -48.70 21.97
N ASN A 817 31.94 -47.76 21.32
CA ASN A 817 32.42 -46.90 20.20
C ASN A 817 31.33 -46.09 19.47
N GLY A 818 31.68 -44.87 19.01
CA GLY A 818 31.03 -44.08 17.93
C GLY A 818 30.59 -42.66 18.33
N TRP A 819 31.45 -41.63 18.30
CA TRP A 819 31.81 -40.72 17.19
C TRP A 819 30.65 -39.89 16.57
N ASP A 820 30.76 -38.57 16.80
CA ASP A 820 30.47 -37.41 15.94
C ASP A 820 29.27 -37.39 14.98
N GLU A 821 28.38 -36.40 15.13
CA GLU A 821 28.05 -35.39 14.10
C GLU A 821 26.91 -34.43 14.55
N GLN A 822 26.93 -33.20 14.00
CA GLN A 822 25.87 -32.17 13.95
C GLN A 822 25.88 -31.02 14.97
N HIS A 823 26.87 -30.14 14.81
CA HIS A 823 26.69 -28.69 14.92
C HIS A 823 26.71 -28.08 13.52
N ASP A 824 25.58 -27.57 13.03
CA ASP A 824 25.45 -26.38 12.18
C ASP A 824 24.02 -26.27 11.68
N ASP A 825 23.36 -25.14 12.00
CA ASP A 825 22.29 -24.51 11.21
C ASP A 825 21.83 -23.23 11.94
N LEU A 826 22.67 -22.21 11.84
CA LEU A 826 22.33 -20.81 12.09
C LEU A 826 22.89 -20.00 10.91
N GLU A 827 22.14 -19.94 9.81
CA GLU A 827 22.13 -18.79 8.89
C GLU A 827 21.03 -18.99 7.83
N GLY A 828 20.17 -17.98 7.69
CA GLY A 828 19.04 -17.99 6.75
C GLY A 828 18.48 -16.59 6.57
N PHE A 829 19.13 -15.89 5.65
CA PHE A 829 18.86 -14.62 4.95
C PHE A 829 17.47 -13.99 5.03
#